data_AF-A0A803KVX4-F1
#
_entry.id   AF-A0A803KVX4-F1
#
_cell.length_a   1.000
_cell.length_b   1.000
_cell.length_c   1.000
_cell.angle_alpha   90.00
_cell.angle_beta   90.00
_cell.angle_gamma   90.00
#
_symmetry.space_group_name_H-M   'P 1'
#
loop_
_entity.id
_entity.type
_entity.pdbx_description
1 polymer ?
#
loop_
_entity_poly.entity_id
_entity_poly.type
_entity_poly.pdbx_seq_one_letter_code
_entity_poly.pdbx_strand_id
1 'polypeptide(L)'
;MMNKSGNMNQFWCVFLIFISSILLLLSNCGVVNGGLNFHEDSGVSSGSTGTIGRLVKKEERIPVVATEFGEISAVDVDDGSGTGRHSYHIQFITLEPNALFLPVLLHADMVFYVKTGSGKISWTDSDELKKVDLQRGDVYRLKSGSLFYLHSNLEAEETRLRIVAVFANPKEDKVQGPLIGPYSSINDLVRGFDKSILQAAFQVPEEVVEELTSATDTPAIVHAETKKKNFWHQELLFINVFLGVRSYSNQISENKKKHSKTFNFFKEDPDFKSCSGWSTAVTDHNLHALQGSHIGVYMVNLTKGSTMGPHWNPMATEVSVVLEGEGMVRVVCPSALTNKECKNSRFKIEEGDVFTVPRFHPMAQSSFNNGSLVFMGFSSTTKKNHPQFLAGKASVLQTLSKTIIGASFNVSNTTIDQLLAAQEEAIILDCTSCAEEQEMKMEDEIEKERQEEEERTRREEEKERKKEEEKERKRREKEEKRRKREEEERKRQEEEQKRQEEEEERRKREEEEEQRRQEEEEEKREREEEEQKRQEEEEQRRKEEEEEKREKEEEEKRKKEEEEQKRQEEEEQKRHEEEEEKRKREEEEQKRQEEEEQRKQEEEEEKRKRKEEEERRREEEERERQEEEEQRRQEEEEEKRKRKEEEEQRKREKEEDKKRREQEEEQRRQEEEEEKQREEEEQRRQEKEEEQRKREEEEQRRHEEEEEERKREKEKEREHEEEKRRQREEEEQRREEEKKRQREEEKQRKKEEKERQREEEKQRKREEEEQRRREEEGGEEEQETEQEIARREEEERREWERQAEKEARKKREREGSDGSGGEGRRILKRTTKVSDVRW
;
A
#
# COMPACT_ATOMS: atom_id res chain seq x y z
N MET A 1 4.88 -78.03 -32.17
CA MET A 1 4.59 -77.65 -33.57
C MET A 1 3.21 -77.03 -33.62
N MET A 2 3.13 -75.77 -34.08
CA MET A 2 1.99 -75.01 -34.62
C MET A 2 0.66 -74.96 -33.84
N ASN A 3 -0.11 -73.87 -33.75
CA ASN A 3 0.06 -72.41 -33.84
C ASN A 3 -1.33 -71.80 -33.46
N LYS A 4 -1.37 -70.49 -33.14
CA LYS A 4 -2.51 -69.59 -32.76
C LYS A 4 -2.77 -69.51 -31.25
N SER A 5 -2.23 -68.54 -30.49
CA SER A 5 -2.20 -67.06 -30.58
C SER A 5 -3.56 -66.40 -30.30
N GLY A 6 -3.87 -66.27 -29.01
CA GLY A 6 -4.97 -65.49 -28.48
C GLY A 6 -4.64 -65.04 -27.05
N ASN A 7 -4.58 -63.72 -26.89
CA ASN A 7 -4.81 -62.91 -25.70
C ASN A 7 -3.96 -62.99 -24.43
N MET A 8 -3.86 -61.77 -23.86
CA MET A 8 -3.61 -61.43 -22.45
C MET A 8 -2.19 -61.64 -21.92
N ASN A 9 -1.38 -60.60 -22.12
CA ASN A 9 -0.53 -60.10 -21.05
C ASN A 9 -0.64 -58.57 -21.02
N GLN A 10 -1.73 -58.10 -20.39
CA GLN A 10 -1.71 -56.86 -19.62
C GLN A 10 -0.63 -57.03 -18.56
N PHE A 11 0.60 -56.62 -18.85
CA PHE A 11 1.64 -56.29 -17.88
C PHE A 11 2.88 -56.08 -18.74
N TRP A 12 3.08 -54.84 -19.20
CA TRP A 12 4.36 -54.20 -19.54
C TRP A 12 4.03 -52.77 -20.02
N CYS A 13 3.22 -52.07 -19.21
CA CYS A 13 2.88 -50.65 -19.37
C CYS A 13 3.94 -49.71 -18.79
N VAL A 14 5.16 -50.18 -18.54
CA VAL A 14 6.23 -49.32 -18.04
C VAL A 14 7.50 -49.69 -18.77
N PHE A 15 7.65 -49.12 -19.96
CA PHE A 15 8.91 -48.66 -20.51
C PHE A 15 8.43 -47.81 -21.71
N LEU A 16 8.13 -46.53 -21.52
CA LEU A 16 9.15 -45.47 -21.56
C LEU A 16 10.22 -45.79 -22.60
N ILE A 17 10.56 -44.76 -23.38
CA ILE A 17 11.54 -44.75 -24.49
C ILE A 17 10.79 -44.85 -25.82
N PHE A 18 10.72 -43.86 -26.70
CA PHE A 18 11.47 -42.63 -26.94
C PHE A 18 10.40 -41.59 -27.33
N ILE A 19 10.32 -40.45 -26.67
CA ILE A 19 11.04 -39.25 -27.11
C ILE A 19 10.77 -38.95 -28.58
N SER A 20 10.21 -37.76 -28.78
CA SER A 20 10.38 -36.95 -29.97
C SER A 20 9.81 -37.56 -31.24
N SER A 21 8.68 -37.01 -31.67
CA SER A 21 8.80 -35.95 -32.65
C SER A 21 7.43 -35.42 -33.04
N ILE A 22 7.31 -34.11 -32.91
CA ILE A 22 6.62 -33.24 -33.86
C ILE A 22 5.10 -33.24 -33.70
N LEU A 23 4.56 -32.30 -32.91
CA LEU A 23 4.19 -30.95 -33.37
C LEU A 23 3.07 -30.97 -34.42
N LEU A 24 2.10 -30.11 -34.10
CA LEU A 24 1.27 -29.33 -35.02
C LEU A 24 -0.13 -29.88 -35.33
N LEU A 25 -1.08 -29.27 -34.61
CA LEU A 25 -2.10 -28.36 -35.15
C LEU A 25 -3.55 -28.86 -35.15
N LEU A 26 -4.33 -28.12 -34.33
CA LEU A 26 -5.71 -27.67 -34.55
C LEU A 26 -6.79 -28.77 -34.41
N SER A 27 -7.96 -28.56 -33.83
CA SER A 27 -8.76 -27.35 -33.77
C SER A 27 -9.95 -27.54 -32.80
N ASN A 28 -10.56 -26.41 -32.45
CA ASN A 28 -11.93 -26.17 -31.94
C ASN A 28 -12.11 -26.17 -30.42
N CYS A 29 -12.20 -24.99 -29.81
CA CYS A 29 -13.36 -24.06 -29.77
C CYS A 29 -14.40 -24.49 -28.73
N GLY A 30 -14.46 -23.71 -27.65
CA GLY A 30 -15.52 -23.72 -26.66
C GLY A 30 -15.54 -22.35 -25.97
N VAL A 31 -16.42 -21.49 -26.47
CA VAL A 31 -16.78 -20.16 -25.96
C VAL A 31 -17.32 -20.30 -24.53
N VAL A 32 -16.81 -19.51 -23.59
CA VAL A 32 -17.47 -19.28 -22.29
C VAL A 32 -17.61 -17.77 -22.09
N ASN A 33 -18.87 -17.33 -22.07
CA ASN A 33 -19.30 -15.97 -21.81
C ASN A 33 -18.86 -15.53 -20.41
N GLY A 34 -18.09 -14.44 -20.34
CA GLY A 34 -17.77 -13.73 -19.11
C GLY A 34 -18.96 -12.90 -18.66
N GLY A 35 -19.79 -13.47 -17.78
CA GLY A 35 -20.68 -12.71 -16.90
C GLY A 35 -19.92 -12.34 -15.64
N LEU A 36 -19.90 -11.05 -15.31
CA LEU A 36 -19.48 -10.50 -14.02
C LEU A 36 -20.31 -11.15 -12.90
N ASN A 37 -19.83 -12.27 -12.37
CA ASN A 37 -20.23 -12.79 -11.08
C ASN A 37 -19.11 -12.48 -10.10
N PHE A 38 -19.38 -11.57 -9.17
CA PHE A 38 -18.59 -11.37 -7.97
C PHE A 38 -18.50 -12.72 -7.25
N HIS A 39 -17.33 -13.35 -7.31
CA HIS A 39 -16.96 -14.38 -6.37
C HIS A 39 -16.50 -13.66 -5.10
N GLU A 40 -17.32 -13.75 -4.04
CA GLU A 40 -16.85 -13.68 -2.66
C GLU A 40 -15.89 -14.85 -2.42
N ASP A 41 -14.67 -14.73 -2.93
CA ASP A 41 -13.52 -15.40 -2.33
C ASP A 41 -12.81 -14.35 -1.48
N SER A 42 -13.40 -14.06 -0.33
CA SER A 42 -12.67 -13.49 0.80
C SER A 42 -11.67 -14.55 1.27
N GLY A 43 -10.58 -14.70 0.53
CA GLY A 43 -9.33 -15.22 1.04
C GLY A 43 -8.87 -14.27 2.12
N VAL A 44 -9.39 -14.48 3.33
CA VAL A 44 -8.86 -13.90 4.56
C VAL A 44 -7.41 -14.35 4.64
N SER A 45 -6.51 -13.49 4.14
CA SER A 45 -5.12 -13.49 4.56
C SER A 45 -5.15 -13.46 6.07
N SER A 46 -4.69 -14.56 6.66
CA SER A 46 -4.62 -14.78 8.09
C SER A 46 -4.16 -13.51 8.79
N GLY A 47 -4.98 -13.02 9.71
CA GLY A 47 -4.69 -11.83 10.48
C GLY A 47 -3.35 -11.95 11.19
N SER A 48 -2.34 -11.28 10.67
CA SER A 48 -1.15 -10.91 11.43
C SER A 48 -1.50 -9.69 12.26
N THR A 49 -2.27 -9.90 13.34
CA THR A 49 -2.46 -8.89 14.37
C THR A 49 -1.18 -8.80 15.18
N GLY A 50 -0.33 -7.80 14.90
CA GLY A 50 0.75 -7.35 15.80
C GLY A 50 2.10 -7.02 15.16
N THR A 51 2.34 -7.38 13.89
CA THR A 51 3.62 -7.07 13.23
C THR A 51 3.59 -5.68 12.60
N ILE A 52 4.42 -4.76 13.11
CA ILE A 52 4.49 -3.39 12.60
C ILE A 52 5.28 -3.34 11.31
N GLY A 53 4.79 -2.55 10.36
CA GLY A 53 5.37 -2.43 9.03
C GLY A 53 4.96 -3.63 8.18
N ARG A 54 4.03 -3.37 7.26
CA ARG A 54 3.47 -4.40 6.38
C ARG A 54 4.27 -4.44 5.09
N LEU A 55 4.70 -5.64 4.70
CA LEU A 55 5.29 -5.95 3.41
C LEU A 55 4.23 -6.67 2.56
N VAL A 56 4.10 -6.29 1.30
CA VAL A 56 3.36 -7.03 0.29
C VAL A 56 4.32 -7.33 -0.85
N LYS A 57 4.48 -8.61 -1.17
CA LYS A 57 5.36 -9.06 -2.24
C LYS A 57 4.76 -8.73 -3.60
N LYS A 58 5.60 -8.54 -4.62
CA LYS A 58 5.16 -8.25 -5.98
C LYS A 58 4.16 -9.28 -6.53
N GLU A 59 4.34 -10.55 -6.16
CA GLU A 59 3.55 -11.69 -6.60
C GLU A 59 2.17 -11.75 -5.91
N GLU A 60 2.01 -11.06 -4.78
CA GLU A 60 0.76 -11.00 -4.01
C GLU A 60 -0.17 -9.88 -4.47
N ARG A 61 0.23 -9.10 -5.48
CA ARG A 61 -0.58 -8.02 -6.04
C ARG A 61 -1.81 -8.57 -6.77
N ILE A 62 -2.93 -7.88 -6.62
CA ILE A 62 -4.21 -8.25 -7.22
C ILE A 62 -4.22 -7.81 -8.69
N PRO A 63 -4.39 -8.70 -9.68
CA PRO A 63 -4.56 -8.30 -11.06
C PRO A 63 -5.92 -7.60 -11.26
N VAL A 64 -5.92 -6.40 -11.85
CA VAL A 64 -7.13 -5.58 -12.11
C VAL A 64 -7.48 -5.59 -13.59
N VAL A 65 -6.48 -5.42 -14.45
CA VAL A 65 -6.64 -5.46 -15.92
C VAL A 65 -5.49 -6.27 -16.49
N ALA A 66 -5.78 -7.16 -17.44
CA ALA A 66 -4.76 -7.87 -18.21
C ALA A 66 -5.21 -7.94 -19.67
N THR A 67 -4.42 -7.36 -20.56
CA THR A 67 -4.64 -7.33 -22.01
C THR A 67 -3.33 -7.59 -22.74
N GLU A 68 -3.37 -7.87 -24.04
CA GLU A 68 -2.15 -7.99 -24.85
C GLU A 68 -1.37 -6.66 -25.00
N PHE A 69 -1.98 -5.53 -24.63
CA PHE A 69 -1.41 -4.19 -24.76
C PHE A 69 -1.01 -3.56 -23.43
N GLY A 70 -1.19 -4.28 -22.31
CA GLY A 70 -0.83 -3.80 -20.99
C GLY A 70 -1.58 -4.50 -19.86
N GLU A 71 -1.12 -4.22 -18.64
CA GLU A 71 -1.65 -4.78 -17.40
C GLU A 71 -1.75 -3.71 -16.30
N ILE A 72 -2.70 -3.91 -15.39
CA ILE A 72 -2.83 -3.15 -14.15
C ILE A 72 -2.92 -4.16 -13.02
N SER A 73 -2.03 -4.02 -12.04
CA SER A 73 -2.12 -4.74 -10.76
C SER A 73 -2.25 -3.76 -9.60
N ALA A 74 -2.82 -4.18 -8.49
CA ALA A 74 -3.11 -3.34 -7.35
C ALA A 74 -2.68 -3.96 -6.02
N VAL A 75 -2.49 -3.10 -5.02
CA VAL A 75 -2.30 -3.49 -3.63
C VAL A 75 -3.02 -2.50 -2.72
N ASP A 76 -3.67 -3.03 -1.70
CA ASP A 76 -4.24 -2.24 -0.60
C ASP A 76 -3.34 -2.38 0.63
N VAL A 77 -2.90 -1.26 1.18
CA VAL A 77 -2.04 -1.24 2.38
C VAL A 77 -2.61 -0.34 3.46
N ASP A 78 -2.69 -0.85 4.69
CA ASP A 78 -3.15 -0.10 5.87
C ASP A 78 -2.11 0.97 6.28
N ASP A 79 -2.56 2.10 6.82
CA ASP A 79 -1.71 3.17 7.34
C ASP A 79 -0.97 2.83 8.65
N GLY A 80 -1.24 1.64 9.19
CA GLY A 80 -0.67 1.10 10.43
C GLY A 80 -1.35 1.64 11.69
N SER A 81 -2.50 2.32 11.56
CA SER A 81 -3.28 2.80 12.71
C SER A 81 -4.02 1.67 13.45
N GLY A 82 -4.06 0.46 12.87
CA GLY A 82 -4.78 -0.69 13.43
C GLY A 82 -6.30 -0.54 13.40
N THR A 83 -6.81 0.55 12.81
CA THR A 83 -8.25 0.82 12.73
C THR A 83 -8.89 0.23 11.47
N GLY A 84 -8.11 -0.18 10.47
CA GLY A 84 -8.61 -0.61 9.15
C GLY A 84 -9.30 0.50 8.36
N ARG A 85 -9.29 1.75 8.86
CA ARG A 85 -10.06 2.88 8.30
C ARG A 85 -9.31 3.72 7.28
N HIS A 86 -7.99 3.55 7.17
CA HIS A 86 -7.14 4.32 6.27
C HIS A 86 -6.27 3.36 5.47
N SER A 87 -6.78 2.90 4.33
CA SER A 87 -6.03 2.10 3.37
C SER A 87 -5.55 2.98 2.20
N TYR A 88 -4.32 2.74 1.75
CA TYR A 88 -3.78 3.27 0.51
C TYR A 88 -3.99 2.23 -0.59
N HIS A 89 -4.72 2.62 -1.63
CA HIS A 89 -4.88 1.81 -2.83
C HIS A 89 -3.79 2.22 -3.83
N ILE A 90 -2.87 1.31 -4.15
CA ILE A 90 -1.78 1.56 -5.10
C ILE A 90 -1.98 0.68 -6.32
N GLN A 91 -1.92 1.28 -7.52
CA GLN A 91 -1.92 0.55 -8.78
C GLN A 91 -0.60 0.70 -9.53
N PHE A 92 -0.23 -0.38 -10.21
CA PHE A 92 0.90 -0.52 -11.09
C PHE A 92 0.38 -0.66 -12.52
N ILE A 93 0.43 0.42 -13.28
CA ILE A 93 -0.07 0.49 -14.65
C ILE A 93 1.11 0.28 -15.59
N THR A 94 1.06 -0.77 -16.41
CA THR A 94 2.05 -1.05 -17.46
C THR A 94 1.36 -1.03 -18.81
N LEU A 95 1.81 -0.15 -19.71
CA LEU A 95 1.35 -0.08 -21.10
C LEU A 95 2.47 -0.53 -22.04
N GLU A 96 2.15 -1.42 -22.97
CA GLU A 96 3.03 -1.75 -24.10
C GLU A 96 3.25 -0.51 -24.99
N PRO A 97 4.31 -0.47 -25.81
CA PRO A 97 4.52 0.62 -26.76
C PRO A 97 3.29 0.82 -27.67
N ASN A 98 2.90 2.08 -27.88
CA ASN A 98 1.74 2.45 -28.72
C ASN A 98 0.40 1.84 -28.25
N ALA A 99 0.18 1.81 -26.94
CA ALA A 99 -1.06 1.40 -26.30
C ALA A 99 -1.81 2.62 -25.73
N LEU A 100 -3.12 2.47 -25.60
CA LEU A 100 -4.06 3.47 -25.09
C LEU A 100 -4.85 2.85 -23.94
N PHE A 101 -4.69 3.41 -22.74
CA PHE A 101 -5.62 3.19 -21.64
C PHE A 101 -6.80 4.14 -21.84
N LEU A 102 -7.97 3.54 -22.06
CA LEU A 102 -9.19 4.25 -22.44
C LEU A 102 -9.68 5.23 -21.36
N PRO A 103 -10.52 6.22 -21.75
CA PRO A 103 -11.00 7.23 -20.82
C PRO A 103 -11.76 6.68 -19.61
N VAL A 104 -11.33 7.09 -18.42
CA VAL A 104 -11.97 6.77 -17.14
C VAL A 104 -12.19 8.03 -16.30
N LEU A 105 -13.30 8.05 -15.55
CA LEU A 105 -13.62 9.10 -14.58
C LEU A 105 -12.98 8.76 -13.24
N LEU A 106 -12.12 9.63 -12.71
CA LEU A 106 -11.49 9.45 -11.39
C LEU A 106 -12.49 9.70 -10.26
N HIS A 107 -12.54 8.77 -9.31
CA HIS A 107 -13.32 8.90 -8.06
C HIS A 107 -12.45 9.34 -6.88
N ALA A 108 -11.13 9.20 -7.02
CA ALA A 108 -10.14 9.55 -6.02
C ALA A 108 -9.04 10.45 -6.61
N ASP A 109 -8.33 11.19 -5.76
CA ASP A 109 -7.11 11.84 -6.20
C ASP A 109 -6.08 10.78 -6.60
N MET A 110 -5.51 10.92 -7.79
CA MET A 110 -4.46 10.05 -8.29
C MET A 110 -3.13 10.80 -8.21
N VAL A 111 -2.24 10.40 -7.31
CA VAL A 111 -0.84 10.85 -7.30
C VAL A 111 0.02 9.75 -7.89
N PHE A 112 0.79 10.04 -8.93
CA PHE A 112 1.54 9.01 -9.65
C PHE A 112 2.99 9.39 -9.90
N TYR A 113 3.80 8.35 -10.08
CA TYR A 113 5.21 8.38 -10.44
C TYR A 113 5.46 7.53 -11.69
N VAL A 114 6.21 8.05 -12.65
CA VAL A 114 6.59 7.34 -13.88
C VAL A 114 7.90 6.57 -13.65
N LYS A 115 7.81 5.24 -13.52
CA LYS A 115 8.96 4.35 -13.28
C LYS A 115 9.84 4.20 -14.52
N THR A 116 9.25 3.90 -15.68
CA THR A 116 9.95 3.72 -16.96
C THR A 116 9.11 4.16 -18.15
N GLY A 117 9.75 4.35 -19.30
CA GLY A 117 9.10 4.68 -20.57
C GLY A 117 8.66 6.14 -20.69
N SER A 118 7.97 6.42 -21.79
CA SER A 118 7.36 7.72 -22.07
C SER A 118 5.95 7.60 -22.61
N GLY A 119 5.19 8.66 -22.48
CA GLY A 119 3.81 8.72 -22.95
C GLY A 119 3.20 10.09 -22.80
N LYS A 120 1.87 10.13 -22.86
CA LYS A 120 1.09 11.34 -22.68
C LYS A 120 -0.12 11.01 -21.81
N ILE A 121 -0.31 11.82 -20.76
CA ILE A 121 -1.55 11.83 -19.99
C ILE A 121 -2.37 13.04 -20.42
N SER A 122 -3.65 12.80 -20.67
CA SER A 122 -4.60 13.84 -21.04
C SER A 122 -5.80 13.73 -20.12
N TRP A 123 -6.26 14.86 -19.61
CA TRP A 123 -7.39 14.89 -18.69
C TRP A 123 -8.16 16.20 -18.78
N THR A 124 -9.38 16.20 -18.26
CA THR A 124 -10.25 17.36 -18.20
C THR A 124 -10.94 17.39 -16.84
N ASP A 125 -10.83 18.53 -16.15
CA ASP A 125 -11.45 18.82 -14.85
C ASP A 125 -12.53 19.93 -14.95
N SER A 126 -12.68 20.49 -16.16
CA SER A 126 -13.54 21.62 -16.51
C SER A 126 -13.72 21.62 -18.04
N ASP A 127 -13.92 22.78 -18.68
CA ASP A 127 -14.14 22.90 -20.12
C ASP A 127 -12.85 22.78 -20.98
N GLU A 128 -11.67 22.65 -20.36
CA GLU A 128 -10.39 22.61 -21.07
C GLU A 128 -9.66 21.26 -20.92
N LEU A 129 -9.35 20.64 -22.06
CA LEU A 129 -8.49 19.47 -22.14
C LEU A 129 -7.02 19.84 -21.85
N LYS A 130 -6.51 19.34 -20.72
CA LYS A 130 -5.12 19.47 -20.28
C LYS A 130 -4.33 18.25 -20.71
N LYS A 131 -3.05 18.45 -21.04
CA LYS A 131 -2.15 17.39 -21.53
C LYS A 131 -0.75 17.60 -20.96
N VAL A 132 -0.11 16.49 -20.59
CA VAL A 132 1.28 16.46 -20.11
C VAL A 132 2.00 15.29 -20.77
N ASP A 133 3.18 15.57 -21.32
CA ASP A 133 4.10 14.54 -21.78
C ASP A 133 4.82 13.94 -20.57
N LEU A 134 4.82 12.62 -20.49
CA LEU A 134 5.38 11.84 -19.40
C LEU A 134 6.73 11.25 -19.78
N GLN A 135 7.68 11.30 -18.85
CA GLN A 135 8.95 10.59 -18.93
C GLN A 135 9.32 9.97 -17.58
N ARG A 136 10.28 9.04 -17.59
CA ARG A 136 10.88 8.48 -16.36
C ARG A 136 11.21 9.59 -15.34
N GLY A 137 10.80 9.38 -14.10
CA GLY A 137 11.06 10.29 -12.99
C GLY A 137 9.95 11.30 -12.72
N ASP A 138 8.99 11.46 -13.63
CA ASP A 138 7.92 12.45 -13.48
C ASP A 138 6.94 12.05 -12.37
N VAL A 139 6.53 13.05 -11.58
CA VAL A 139 5.49 13.00 -10.57
C VAL A 139 4.43 14.03 -10.89
N TYR A 140 3.16 13.63 -10.79
CA TYR A 140 2.03 14.53 -10.94
C TYR A 140 0.79 14.04 -10.16
N ARG A 141 -0.22 14.91 -10.05
CA ARG A 141 -1.51 14.59 -9.45
C ARG A 141 -2.65 14.93 -10.40
N LEU A 142 -3.60 14.01 -10.53
CA LEU A 142 -4.93 14.29 -11.08
C LEU A 142 -5.93 14.34 -9.92
N LYS A 143 -6.85 15.30 -10.00
CA LYS A 143 -7.89 15.47 -8.98
C LYS A 143 -9.03 14.49 -9.22
N SER A 144 -9.68 14.05 -8.14
CA SER A 144 -10.98 13.36 -8.26
C SER A 144 -11.96 14.18 -9.11
N GLY A 145 -12.84 13.49 -9.83
CA GLY A 145 -13.76 14.06 -10.82
C GLY A 145 -13.15 14.32 -12.19
N SER A 146 -11.85 14.15 -12.38
CA SER A 146 -11.22 14.32 -13.70
C SER A 146 -11.49 13.11 -14.61
N LEU A 147 -11.88 13.35 -15.86
CA LEU A 147 -11.88 12.32 -16.90
C LEU A 147 -10.50 12.29 -17.56
N PHE A 148 -9.79 11.15 -17.52
CA PHE A 148 -8.44 11.03 -18.06
C PHE A 148 -8.24 9.77 -18.90
N TYR A 149 -7.22 9.81 -19.76
CA TYR A 149 -6.73 8.67 -20.51
C TYR A 149 -5.20 8.76 -20.65
N LEU A 150 -4.56 7.61 -20.91
CA LEU A 150 -3.11 7.48 -21.01
C LEU A 150 -2.73 6.86 -22.36
N HIS A 151 -1.74 7.45 -23.02
CA HIS A 151 -1.20 6.95 -24.27
C HIS A 151 0.31 6.72 -24.12
N SER A 152 0.78 5.50 -24.35
CA SER A 152 2.22 5.22 -24.38
C SER A 152 2.79 5.58 -25.75
N ASN A 153 3.99 6.14 -25.77
CA ASN A 153 4.64 6.50 -27.03
C ASN A 153 5.19 5.25 -27.73
N LEU A 154 5.29 5.30 -29.06
CA LEU A 154 6.05 4.33 -29.84
C LEU A 154 7.53 4.73 -29.80
N GLU A 155 8.28 4.20 -28.83
CA GLU A 155 9.73 4.40 -28.72
C GLU A 155 10.53 3.35 -29.50
N ALA A 156 11.71 3.73 -29.99
CA ALA A 156 12.62 2.84 -30.72
C ALA A 156 13.26 1.75 -29.82
N GLU A 157 13.28 1.95 -28.50
CA GLU A 157 13.90 1.06 -27.51
C GLU A 157 12.93 0.03 -26.88
N GLU A 158 11.70 -0.09 -27.39
CA GLU A 158 10.65 -0.99 -26.86
C GLU A 158 10.39 -0.86 -25.33
N THR A 159 10.67 0.32 -24.74
CA THR A 159 10.45 0.49 -23.30
C THR A 159 8.96 0.65 -22.99
N ARG A 160 8.47 -0.19 -22.07
CA ARG A 160 7.08 -0.11 -21.58
C ARG A 160 6.90 1.10 -20.67
N LEU A 161 5.79 1.82 -20.85
CA LEU A 161 5.39 2.88 -19.94
C LEU A 161 4.89 2.23 -18.64
N ARG A 162 5.61 2.44 -17.54
CA ARG A 162 5.25 1.93 -16.22
C ARG A 162 4.99 3.08 -15.26
N ILE A 163 3.79 3.10 -14.68
CA ILE A 163 3.33 4.13 -13.74
C ILE A 163 2.95 3.46 -12.43
N VAL A 164 3.41 4.02 -11.31
CA VAL A 164 2.97 3.65 -9.96
C VAL A 164 2.08 4.78 -9.47
N ALA A 165 0.83 4.47 -9.12
CA ALA A 165 -0.16 5.47 -8.73
C ALA A 165 -0.81 5.10 -7.40
N VAL A 166 -0.88 6.06 -6.47
CA VAL A 166 -1.70 5.94 -5.26
C VAL A 166 -2.99 6.71 -5.44
N PHE A 167 -4.08 6.09 -4.99
CA PHE A 167 -5.41 6.65 -4.98
C PHE A 167 -5.80 6.92 -3.53
N ALA A 168 -6.09 8.19 -3.22
CA ALA A 168 -6.47 8.61 -1.87
C ALA A 168 -7.68 9.56 -1.93
N ASN A 169 -8.64 9.33 -1.05
CA ASN A 169 -9.76 10.26 -0.85
C ASN A 169 -9.44 11.20 0.32
N PRO A 170 -9.70 12.51 0.19
CA PRO A 170 -9.59 13.44 1.31
C PRO A 170 -10.57 13.04 2.43
N LYS A 171 -10.21 13.36 3.67
CA LYS A 171 -10.84 12.88 4.93
C LYS A 171 -12.35 13.13 5.07
N GLU A 172 -12.93 13.95 4.20
CA GLU A 172 -14.36 14.32 4.20
C GLU A 172 -15.22 13.38 3.34
N ASP A 173 -14.63 12.69 2.35
CA ASP A 173 -15.32 11.70 1.50
C ASP A 173 -15.12 10.28 2.04
N LYS A 174 -15.63 10.03 3.25
CA LYS A 174 -15.82 8.66 3.78
C LYS A 174 -17.05 7.99 3.17
N VAL A 175 -17.26 8.17 1.87
CA VAL A 175 -18.22 7.34 1.14
C VAL A 175 -17.50 6.02 0.88
N GLN A 176 -17.83 5.04 1.73
CA GLN A 176 -17.65 3.59 1.54
C GLN A 176 -16.68 3.17 0.42
N GLY A 177 -15.53 2.58 0.77
CA GLY A 177 -15.01 1.49 -0.09
C GLY A 177 -16.07 0.37 -0.15
N PRO A 178 -16.05 -0.62 -1.07
CA PRO A 178 -15.32 -0.82 -2.33
C PRO A 178 -16.27 -0.79 -3.56
N LEU A 179 -17.48 -0.20 -3.49
CA LEU A 179 -18.49 -0.38 -4.54
C LEU A 179 -18.18 0.25 -5.91
N ILE A 180 -17.29 1.25 -6.00
CA ILE A 180 -17.11 2.07 -7.22
C ILE A 180 -15.66 2.04 -7.76
N GLY A 181 -14.68 1.51 -7.02
CA GLY A 181 -13.27 1.51 -7.43
C GLY A 181 -12.63 2.92 -7.51
N PRO A 182 -11.33 3.04 -7.88
CA PRO A 182 -10.66 4.35 -7.98
C PRO A 182 -11.10 5.19 -9.19
N TYR A 183 -11.69 4.54 -10.19
CA TYR A 183 -12.23 5.17 -11.39
C TYR A 183 -13.27 4.26 -12.07
N SER A 184 -14.14 4.83 -12.91
CA SER A 184 -15.10 4.09 -13.75
C SER A 184 -14.88 4.37 -15.23
N SER A 185 -15.08 3.37 -16.08
CA SER A 185 -15.00 3.57 -17.53
C SER A 185 -16.13 4.48 -18.00
N ILE A 186 -15.86 5.29 -19.03
CA ILE A 186 -16.92 6.13 -19.62
C ILE A 186 -18.02 5.26 -20.25
N ASN A 187 -17.69 4.05 -20.67
CA ASN A 187 -18.64 3.10 -21.24
C ASN A 187 -19.68 2.69 -20.20
N ASP A 188 -19.25 2.33 -18.99
CA ASP A 188 -20.14 1.94 -17.89
C ASP A 188 -21.01 3.11 -17.44
N LEU A 189 -20.44 4.31 -17.38
CA LEU A 189 -21.17 5.54 -17.00
C LEU A 189 -22.28 5.88 -18.01
N VAL A 190 -22.06 5.63 -19.30
CA VAL A 190 -23.05 5.91 -20.35
C VAL A 190 -24.08 4.80 -20.45
N ARG A 191 -23.64 3.54 -20.48
CA ARG A 191 -24.52 2.37 -20.64
C ARG A 191 -25.39 2.10 -19.41
N GLY A 192 -25.07 2.69 -18.27
CA GLY A 192 -25.90 2.63 -17.07
C GLY A 192 -27.26 3.36 -17.18
N PHE A 193 -27.45 4.22 -18.19
CA PHE A 193 -28.73 4.92 -18.41
C PHE A 193 -29.66 4.18 -19.36
N ASP A 194 -30.97 4.32 -19.14
CA ASP A 194 -31.99 3.80 -20.04
C ASP A 194 -31.83 4.36 -21.47
N LYS A 195 -32.11 3.52 -22.48
CA LYS A 195 -32.03 3.92 -23.89
C LYS A 195 -32.83 5.20 -24.20
N SER A 196 -34.00 5.37 -23.60
CA SER A 196 -34.86 6.55 -23.78
C SER A 196 -34.21 7.83 -23.24
N ILE A 197 -33.50 7.74 -22.12
CA ILE A 197 -32.75 8.86 -21.53
C ILE A 197 -31.58 9.21 -22.45
N LEU A 198 -30.82 8.21 -22.91
CA LEU A 198 -29.69 8.42 -23.84
C LEU A 198 -30.16 9.07 -25.15
N GLN A 199 -31.25 8.59 -25.72
CA GLN A 199 -31.84 9.12 -26.94
C GLN A 199 -32.23 10.59 -26.77
N ALA A 200 -32.92 10.92 -25.68
CA ALA A 200 -33.37 12.28 -25.37
C ALA A 200 -32.20 13.22 -25.04
N ALA A 201 -31.23 12.75 -24.25
CA ALA A 201 -30.10 13.55 -23.79
C ALA A 201 -29.12 13.89 -24.93
N PHE A 202 -28.76 12.90 -25.76
CA PHE A 202 -27.84 13.10 -26.88
C PHE A 202 -28.54 13.59 -28.15
N GLN A 203 -29.88 13.61 -28.18
CA GLN A 203 -30.67 13.97 -29.36
C GLN A 203 -30.30 13.14 -30.60
N VAL A 204 -30.07 11.84 -30.40
CA VAL A 204 -29.69 10.89 -31.45
C VAL A 204 -30.83 9.93 -31.81
N PRO A 205 -30.85 9.34 -33.01
CA PRO A 205 -31.78 8.28 -33.36
C PRO A 205 -31.66 7.07 -32.42
N GLU A 206 -32.75 6.32 -32.26
CA GLU A 206 -32.77 5.09 -31.45
C GLU A 206 -31.72 4.08 -31.93
N GLU A 207 -31.52 3.96 -33.24
CA GLU A 207 -30.51 3.10 -33.87
C GLU A 207 -29.09 3.36 -33.33
N VAL A 208 -28.75 4.63 -33.06
CA VAL A 208 -27.43 5.01 -32.51
C VAL A 208 -27.31 4.58 -31.06
N VAL A 209 -28.38 4.70 -30.29
CA VAL A 209 -28.41 4.24 -28.88
C VAL A 209 -28.38 2.71 -28.83
N GLU A 210 -29.06 2.03 -29.75
CA GLU A 210 -29.01 0.57 -29.88
C GLU A 210 -27.60 0.10 -30.18
N GLU A 211 -26.91 0.71 -31.14
CA GLU A 211 -25.51 0.39 -31.46
C GLU A 211 -24.60 0.62 -30.25
N LEU A 212 -24.76 1.76 -29.56
CA LEU A 212 -23.96 2.10 -28.38
C LEU A 212 -24.16 1.11 -27.22
N THR A 213 -25.40 0.70 -26.96
CA THR A 213 -25.76 -0.18 -25.83
C THR A 213 -25.59 -1.67 -26.15
N SER A 214 -25.60 -2.07 -27.42
CA SER A 214 -25.39 -3.46 -27.86
C SER A 214 -23.94 -3.79 -28.23
N ALA A 215 -23.09 -2.77 -28.43
CA ALA A 215 -21.69 -2.99 -28.75
C ALA A 215 -20.96 -3.77 -27.64
N THR A 216 -20.06 -4.66 -28.03
CA THR A 216 -19.26 -5.46 -27.08
C THR A 216 -18.36 -4.57 -26.22
N ASP A 217 -18.16 -4.95 -24.96
CA ASP A 217 -17.24 -4.23 -24.08
C ASP A 217 -15.82 -4.26 -24.63
N THR A 218 -15.19 -3.09 -24.65
CA THR A 218 -13.81 -2.95 -25.08
C THR A 218 -12.90 -3.10 -23.87
N PRO A 219 -11.78 -3.84 -23.95
CA PRO A 219 -10.81 -3.90 -22.87
C PRO A 219 -10.34 -2.50 -22.47
N ALA A 220 -10.03 -2.30 -21.19
CA ALA A 220 -9.59 -0.99 -20.69
C ALA A 220 -8.33 -0.48 -21.39
N ILE A 221 -7.44 -1.38 -21.81
CA ILE A 221 -6.21 -1.04 -22.55
C ILE A 221 -6.29 -1.64 -23.95
N VAL A 222 -6.06 -0.83 -24.97
CA VAL A 222 -6.13 -1.19 -26.39
C VAL A 222 -4.90 -0.71 -27.15
N HIS A 223 -4.67 -1.24 -28.35
CA HIS A 223 -3.66 -0.69 -29.26
C HIS A 223 -4.09 0.68 -29.80
N ALA A 224 -3.18 1.65 -29.80
CA ALA A 224 -3.43 2.96 -30.40
C ALA A 224 -3.33 2.84 -31.94
N GLU A 225 -4.47 2.67 -32.63
CA GLU A 225 -4.48 2.61 -34.10
C GLU A 225 -4.05 3.95 -34.75
N THR A 226 -2.90 3.95 -35.40
CA THR A 226 -2.33 5.12 -36.11
C THR A 226 -2.91 5.39 -37.50
N LYS A 227 -3.82 4.54 -38.01
CA LYS A 227 -4.25 4.59 -39.42
C LYS A 227 -5.27 5.67 -39.78
N LYS A 228 -5.90 6.33 -38.81
CA LYS A 228 -6.74 7.51 -39.08
C LYS A 228 -6.04 8.76 -38.56
N LYS A 229 -5.52 9.58 -39.48
CA LYS A 229 -5.12 10.98 -39.21
C LYS A 229 -6.24 11.80 -38.52
N ASN A 230 -7.46 11.27 -38.51
CA ASN A 230 -8.65 11.84 -37.87
C ASN A 230 -8.91 11.34 -36.43
N PHE A 231 -8.18 10.35 -35.89
CA PHE A 231 -8.43 9.80 -34.55
C PHE A 231 -8.31 10.88 -33.46
N TRP A 232 -7.23 11.66 -33.50
CA TRP A 232 -6.98 12.78 -32.58
C TRP A 232 -7.91 13.99 -32.78
N HIS A 233 -8.44 14.20 -33.99
CA HIS A 233 -9.39 15.27 -34.27
C HIS A 233 -10.82 14.89 -33.83
N GLN A 234 -11.15 13.59 -33.84
CA GLN A 234 -12.40 13.04 -33.33
C GLN A 234 -12.40 12.91 -31.80
N GLU A 235 -11.26 12.69 -31.16
CA GLU A 235 -11.11 12.68 -29.69
C GLU A 235 -11.48 14.04 -29.05
N LEU A 236 -11.05 15.15 -29.68
CA LEU A 236 -11.49 16.50 -29.31
C LEU A 236 -13.00 16.68 -29.54
N LEU A 237 -13.54 16.16 -30.64
CA LEU A 237 -14.98 16.23 -30.94
C LEU A 237 -15.82 15.43 -29.94
N PHE A 238 -15.41 14.22 -29.57
CA PHE A 238 -16.12 13.37 -28.62
C PHE A 238 -16.12 14.00 -27.21
N ILE A 239 -14.96 14.45 -26.72
CA ILE A 239 -14.86 15.13 -25.42
C ILE A 239 -15.65 16.45 -25.43
N ASN A 240 -15.56 17.25 -26.51
CA ASN A 240 -16.31 18.51 -26.60
C ASN A 240 -17.84 18.30 -26.65
N VAL A 241 -18.30 17.24 -27.32
CA VAL A 241 -19.73 16.89 -27.40
C VAL A 241 -20.23 16.34 -26.06
N PHE A 242 -19.45 15.48 -25.40
CA PHE A 242 -19.82 14.86 -24.13
C PHE A 242 -19.83 15.86 -22.96
N LEU A 243 -18.95 16.86 -22.98
CA LEU A 243 -18.86 17.91 -21.96
C LEU A 243 -19.73 19.14 -22.23
N GLY A 244 -20.50 19.16 -23.33
CA GLY A 244 -21.34 20.33 -23.66
C GLY A 244 -20.54 21.60 -23.97
N VAL A 245 -19.29 21.48 -24.44
CA VAL A 245 -18.43 22.60 -24.83
C VAL A 245 -18.98 23.19 -26.14
N ARG A 246 -19.98 24.05 -25.98
CA ARG A 246 -20.66 24.76 -27.07
C ARG A 246 -19.74 25.85 -27.61
N SER A 247 -19.04 25.52 -28.70
CA SER A 247 -18.43 26.41 -29.70
C SER A 247 -18.49 27.92 -29.39
N TYR A 248 -17.38 28.45 -28.87
CA TYR A 248 -16.90 29.77 -29.27
C TYR A 248 -15.67 29.56 -30.17
N SER A 249 -15.95 29.52 -31.47
CA SER A 249 -15.14 30.00 -32.58
C SER A 249 -13.65 30.30 -32.35
N ASN A 250 -12.80 29.63 -33.14
CA ASN A 250 -11.66 30.22 -33.86
C ASN A 250 -10.70 31.12 -33.06
N GLN A 251 -10.16 30.61 -31.95
CA GLN A 251 -8.93 31.14 -31.35
C GLN A 251 -8.21 30.06 -30.53
N ILE A 252 -7.80 28.95 -31.17
CA ILE A 252 -6.62 28.23 -30.66
C ILE A 252 -5.42 29.07 -31.09
N SER A 253 -5.22 30.21 -30.41
CA SER A 253 -3.91 30.84 -30.43
C SER A 253 -2.95 29.84 -29.79
N GLU A 254 -1.87 29.48 -30.48
CA GLU A 254 -0.65 28.93 -29.88
C GLU A 254 0.02 29.96 -28.94
N ASN A 255 -0.76 30.63 -28.09
CA ASN A 255 -0.24 31.40 -27.01
C ASN A 255 0.30 30.41 -26.00
N LYS A 256 1.63 30.22 -26.01
CA LYS A 256 2.47 29.58 -24.97
C LYS A 256 1.65 29.16 -23.74
N LYS A 257 0.92 28.04 -23.85
CA LYS A 257 0.11 27.56 -22.74
C LYS A 257 1.10 27.18 -21.65
N LYS A 258 0.85 27.63 -20.42
CA LYS A 258 1.59 27.14 -19.25
C LYS A 258 1.42 25.63 -19.23
N HIS A 259 2.41 24.90 -19.75
CA HIS A 259 2.44 23.45 -19.59
C HIS A 259 2.36 23.18 -18.09
N SER A 260 1.40 22.33 -17.69
CA SER A 260 1.34 21.83 -16.33
C SER A 260 2.69 21.18 -16.01
N LYS A 261 3.47 21.84 -15.16
CA LYS A 261 4.85 21.42 -14.86
C LYS A 261 4.79 20.19 -13.94
N THR A 262 5.33 19.07 -14.40
CA THR A 262 5.62 17.90 -13.56
C THR A 262 6.84 18.17 -12.68
N PHE A 263 6.96 17.44 -11.58
CA PHE A 263 8.23 17.35 -10.86
C PHE A 263 8.99 16.14 -11.38
N ASN A 264 10.31 16.23 -11.61
CA ASN A 264 11.10 15.10 -12.07
C ASN A 264 12.29 14.84 -11.13
N PHE A 265 12.30 13.65 -10.51
CA PHE A 265 13.34 13.26 -9.54
C PHE A 265 14.77 13.23 -10.10
N PHE A 266 14.94 13.08 -11.42
CA PHE A 266 16.25 12.97 -12.06
C PHE A 266 16.74 14.27 -12.70
N LYS A 267 15.91 15.33 -12.67
CA LYS A 267 16.27 16.66 -13.20
C LYS A 267 16.53 17.71 -12.12
N GLU A 268 15.95 17.53 -10.94
CA GLU A 268 16.10 18.44 -9.81
C GLU A 268 17.21 17.94 -8.87
N ASP A 269 17.83 18.85 -8.12
CA ASP A 269 18.86 18.48 -7.13
C ASP A 269 18.22 17.77 -5.93
N PRO A 270 18.85 16.71 -5.39
CA PRO A 270 18.32 16.01 -4.24
C PRO A 270 18.46 16.81 -2.94
N ASP A 271 17.53 16.60 -2.00
CA ASP A 271 17.55 17.28 -0.69
C ASP A 271 18.78 16.87 0.14
N PHE A 272 19.21 15.62 -0.02
CA PHE A 272 20.42 15.09 0.59
C PHE A 272 21.20 14.25 -0.43
N LYS A 273 22.52 14.40 -0.43
CA LYS A 273 23.43 13.61 -1.27
C LYS A 273 24.76 13.38 -0.56
N SER A 274 25.24 12.16 -0.67
CA SER A 274 26.52 11.68 -0.13
C SER A 274 27.13 10.64 -1.09
N CYS A 275 28.31 10.11 -0.75
CA CYS A 275 28.88 8.96 -1.46
C CYS A 275 28.02 7.69 -1.29
N SER A 276 27.33 7.59 -0.16
CA SER A 276 26.53 6.43 0.27
C SER A 276 25.10 6.43 -0.29
N GLY A 277 24.71 7.51 -0.98
CA GLY A 277 23.37 7.63 -1.57
C GLY A 277 22.81 9.04 -1.59
N TRP A 278 21.55 9.15 -1.98
CA TRP A 278 20.80 10.40 -2.01
C TRP A 278 19.32 10.20 -1.69
N SER A 279 18.65 11.26 -1.25
CA SER A 279 17.21 11.25 -1.02
C SER A 279 16.57 12.60 -1.34
N THR A 280 15.30 12.57 -1.74
CA THR A 280 14.51 13.74 -2.11
C THR A 280 13.07 13.54 -1.68
N ALA A 281 12.47 14.55 -1.06
CA ALA A 281 11.05 14.60 -0.70
C ALA A 281 10.35 15.74 -1.45
N VAL A 282 9.25 15.40 -2.12
CA VAL A 282 8.43 16.30 -2.92
C VAL A 282 7.19 16.68 -2.11
N THR A 283 7.12 17.97 -1.78
CA THR A 283 6.03 18.60 -1.03
C THR A 283 5.17 19.48 -1.94
N ASP A 284 4.07 20.01 -1.40
CA ASP A 284 3.24 21.01 -2.10
C ASP A 284 4.00 22.31 -2.43
N HIS A 285 5.12 22.59 -1.75
CA HIS A 285 6.05 23.67 -2.11
C HIS A 285 6.84 23.37 -3.40
N ASN A 286 7.26 22.11 -3.61
CA ASN A 286 8.00 21.71 -4.81
C ASN A 286 7.06 21.56 -6.01
N LEU A 287 5.88 20.98 -5.77
CA LEU A 287 4.86 20.73 -6.78
C LEU A 287 3.48 21.13 -6.25
N HIS A 288 3.03 22.33 -6.64
CA HIS A 288 1.73 22.88 -6.24
C HIS A 288 0.55 21.97 -6.61
N ALA A 289 0.69 21.09 -7.62
CA ALA A 289 -0.35 20.12 -7.95
C ALA A 289 -0.68 19.19 -6.77
N LEU A 290 0.26 18.89 -5.88
CA LEU A 290 0.03 18.06 -4.69
C LEU A 290 -0.85 18.74 -3.63
N GLN A 291 -1.06 20.06 -3.69
CA GLN A 291 -1.78 20.78 -2.64
C GLN A 291 -3.22 20.26 -2.43
N GLY A 292 -3.50 19.73 -1.25
CA GLY A 292 -4.82 19.22 -0.86
C GLY A 292 -5.05 17.74 -1.14
N SER A 293 -4.08 16.98 -1.69
CA SER A 293 -4.18 15.51 -1.74
C SER A 293 -3.88 14.87 -0.38
N HIS A 294 -3.17 15.59 0.50
CA HIS A 294 -2.53 15.05 1.70
C HIS A 294 -1.52 13.93 1.41
N ILE A 295 -1.08 13.78 0.16
CA ILE A 295 -0.09 12.80 -0.28
C ILE A 295 1.15 13.51 -0.85
N GLY A 296 2.27 13.36 -0.16
CA GLY A 296 3.61 13.70 -0.65
C GLY A 296 4.26 12.50 -1.36
N VAL A 297 5.38 12.74 -2.04
CA VAL A 297 6.15 11.68 -2.72
C VAL A 297 7.61 11.84 -2.35
N TYR A 298 8.35 10.74 -2.17
CA TYR A 298 9.78 10.80 -1.89
C TYR A 298 10.52 9.68 -2.61
N MET A 299 11.82 9.83 -2.76
CA MET A 299 12.71 8.83 -3.35
C MET A 299 13.99 8.73 -2.54
N VAL A 300 14.47 7.50 -2.39
CA VAL A 300 15.73 7.17 -1.73
C VAL A 300 16.52 6.25 -2.63
N ASN A 301 17.80 6.58 -2.79
CA ASN A 301 18.79 5.75 -3.46
C ASN A 301 19.92 5.49 -2.46
N LEU A 302 20.10 4.23 -2.10
CA LEU A 302 21.20 3.74 -1.28
C LEU A 302 22.19 3.02 -2.20
N THR A 303 23.44 3.47 -2.22
CA THR A 303 24.50 2.71 -2.90
C THR A 303 24.72 1.37 -2.18
N LYS A 304 25.44 0.43 -2.80
CA LYS A 304 25.74 -0.86 -2.17
C LYS A 304 26.41 -0.71 -0.80
N GLY A 305 26.03 -1.56 0.16
CA GLY A 305 26.57 -1.55 1.52
C GLY A 305 26.29 -0.24 2.27
N SER A 306 25.16 0.42 2.01
CA SER A 306 24.79 1.68 2.63
C SER A 306 23.46 1.55 3.38
N THR A 307 23.25 2.40 4.37
CA THR A 307 22.01 2.42 5.16
C THR A 307 21.48 3.84 5.27
N MET A 308 20.17 4.01 5.12
CA MET A 308 19.54 5.22 5.65
C MET A 308 19.53 5.07 7.17
N GLY A 309 20.22 5.99 7.85
CA GLY A 309 20.45 5.91 9.29
C GLY A 309 19.15 5.75 10.09
N PRO A 310 19.19 5.11 11.27
CA PRO A 310 18.00 4.89 12.07
C PRO A 310 17.25 6.19 12.34
N HIS A 311 15.98 6.27 11.95
CA HIS A 311 15.17 7.49 12.05
C HIS A 311 13.69 7.18 12.19
N TRP A 312 12.89 8.17 12.58
CA TRP A 312 11.43 8.08 12.50
C TRP A 312 10.84 9.31 11.83
N ASN A 313 9.61 9.14 11.34
CA ASN A 313 8.84 10.21 10.73
C ASN A 313 7.87 10.82 11.72
N PRO A 314 8.00 12.12 12.06
CA PRO A 314 7.16 12.75 13.06
C PRO A 314 5.84 13.24 12.49
N MET A 315 5.62 13.28 11.18
CA MET A 315 4.40 13.82 10.56
C MET A 315 3.72 12.86 9.57
N ALA A 316 4.35 11.75 9.21
CA ALA A 316 3.86 10.89 8.14
C ALA A 316 4.07 9.39 8.38
N THR A 317 3.07 8.60 8.02
CA THR A 317 3.22 7.22 7.52
C THR A 317 3.80 7.27 6.10
N GLU A 318 4.72 6.34 5.83
CA GLU A 318 5.36 6.13 4.53
C GLU A 318 4.90 4.81 3.91
N VAL A 319 4.53 4.87 2.61
CA VAL A 319 4.15 3.72 1.80
C VAL A 319 5.11 3.63 0.61
N SER A 320 6.03 2.69 0.67
CA SER A 320 7.18 2.57 -0.22
C SER A 320 7.01 1.49 -1.26
N VAL A 321 7.53 1.73 -2.46
CA VAL A 321 7.62 0.79 -3.57
C VAL A 321 9.08 0.66 -3.97
N VAL A 322 9.61 -0.56 -3.93
CA VAL A 322 10.98 -0.83 -4.36
C VAL A 322 11.06 -0.77 -5.88
N LEU A 323 11.97 0.07 -6.38
CA LEU A 323 12.13 0.32 -7.81
C LEU A 323 13.23 -0.54 -8.44
N GLU A 324 14.35 -0.68 -7.75
CA GLU A 324 15.54 -1.40 -8.22
C GLU A 324 16.30 -2.00 -7.01
N GLY A 325 16.81 -3.22 -7.17
CA GLY A 325 17.66 -3.89 -6.18
C GLY A 325 16.91 -4.60 -5.05
N GLU A 326 17.69 -5.03 -4.05
CA GLU A 326 17.23 -5.70 -2.84
C GLU A 326 17.83 -5.05 -1.58
N GLY A 327 17.17 -5.22 -0.44
CA GLY A 327 17.67 -4.73 0.83
C GLY A 327 16.89 -5.23 2.03
N MET A 328 17.26 -4.74 3.21
CA MET A 328 16.63 -5.08 4.47
C MET A 328 16.01 -3.85 5.11
N VAL A 329 14.79 -4.00 5.59
CA VAL A 329 14.12 -2.99 6.41
C VAL A 329 13.98 -3.54 7.83
N ARG A 330 14.33 -2.71 8.80
CA ARG A 330 14.06 -2.96 10.21
C ARG A 330 13.14 -1.87 10.74
N VAL A 331 12.04 -2.26 11.37
CA VAL A 331 11.11 -1.33 12.03
C VAL A 331 11.03 -1.69 13.51
N VAL A 332 11.13 -0.67 14.35
CA VAL A 332 11.08 -0.78 15.80
C VAL A 332 9.73 -0.28 16.27
N CYS A 333 9.05 -1.07 17.09
CA CYS A 333 7.91 -0.61 17.86
C CYS A 333 8.40 0.13 19.11
N PRO A 334 8.08 1.43 19.30
CA PRO A 334 8.45 2.16 20.51
C PRO A 334 7.91 1.54 21.80
N SER A 335 6.71 0.97 21.75
CA SER A 335 6.05 0.32 22.89
C SER A 335 6.34 -1.18 23.01
N ALA A 336 7.31 -1.76 22.28
CA ALA A 336 7.55 -3.21 22.32
C ALA A 336 7.88 -3.75 23.71
N LEU A 337 8.46 -2.92 24.58
CA LEU A 337 8.81 -3.28 25.96
C LEU A 337 7.60 -3.27 26.90
N THR A 338 6.56 -2.50 26.58
CA THR A 338 5.38 -2.28 27.44
C THR A 338 4.12 -2.96 26.90
N ASN A 339 3.99 -3.07 25.58
CA ASN A 339 2.87 -3.69 24.88
C ASN A 339 3.36 -4.91 24.09
N LYS A 340 2.95 -6.11 24.53
CA LYS A 340 3.31 -7.40 23.91
C LYS A 340 2.70 -7.61 22.53
N GLU A 341 1.66 -6.87 22.18
CA GLU A 341 1.02 -6.93 20.86
C GLU A 341 1.84 -6.18 19.79
N CYS A 342 2.73 -5.28 20.22
CA CYS A 342 3.49 -4.41 19.34
C CYS A 342 4.90 -4.97 19.12
N LYS A 343 5.10 -5.72 18.03
CA LYS A 343 6.38 -6.40 17.76
C LYS A 343 7.26 -5.60 16.81
N ASN A 344 8.57 -5.62 17.08
CA ASN A 344 9.57 -5.20 16.10
C ASN A 344 9.48 -6.09 14.88
N SER A 345 9.80 -5.54 13.71
CA SER A 345 9.81 -6.30 12.47
C SER A 345 11.12 -6.13 11.71
N ARG A 346 11.42 -7.15 10.94
CA ARG A 346 12.51 -7.17 9.99
C ARG A 346 12.06 -7.95 8.78
N PHE A 347 12.30 -7.42 7.60
CA PHE A 347 11.92 -8.09 6.37
C PHE A 347 12.84 -7.69 5.22
N LYS A 348 13.04 -8.65 4.31
CA LYS A 348 13.74 -8.46 3.04
C LYS A 348 12.81 -7.89 2.00
N ILE A 349 13.28 -6.85 1.30
CA ILE A 349 12.57 -6.17 0.23
C ILE A 349 13.30 -6.32 -1.10
N GLU A 350 12.54 -6.52 -2.18
CA GLU A 350 13.05 -6.75 -3.53
C GLU A 350 12.27 -5.91 -4.55
N GLU A 351 12.76 -5.81 -5.79
CA GLU A 351 12.13 -5.01 -6.83
C GLU A 351 10.63 -5.32 -7.02
N GLY A 352 9.80 -4.31 -6.81
CA GLY A 352 8.35 -4.41 -6.90
C GLY A 352 7.66 -4.69 -5.55
N ASP A 353 8.39 -4.96 -4.48
CA ASP A 353 7.75 -5.05 -3.18
C ASP A 353 7.18 -3.70 -2.74
N VAL A 354 6.07 -3.76 -1.98
CA VAL A 354 5.48 -2.59 -1.33
C VAL A 354 5.59 -2.77 0.17
N PHE A 355 6.16 -1.79 0.86
CA PHE A 355 6.26 -1.82 2.32
C PHE A 355 5.77 -0.54 2.96
N THR A 356 5.27 -0.64 4.18
CA THR A 356 4.79 0.52 4.95
C THR A 356 5.55 0.69 6.23
N VAL A 357 5.76 1.95 6.62
CA VAL A 357 6.24 2.29 7.97
C VAL A 357 5.36 3.38 8.56
N PRO A 358 4.64 3.10 9.66
CA PRO A 358 3.76 4.09 10.27
C PRO A 358 4.55 5.23 10.92
N ARG A 359 3.89 6.37 11.07
CA ARG A 359 4.42 7.52 11.83
C ARG A 359 4.96 7.08 13.20
N PHE A 360 6.02 7.75 13.67
CA PHE A 360 6.68 7.51 14.97
C PHE A 360 7.37 6.16 15.18
N HIS A 361 7.43 5.29 14.17
CA HIS A 361 8.16 4.04 14.27
C HIS A 361 9.60 4.24 13.78
N PRO A 362 10.62 4.06 14.64
CA PRO A 362 12.00 4.11 14.21
C PRO A 362 12.28 2.99 13.21
N MET A 363 13.01 3.31 12.15
CA MET A 363 13.33 2.39 11.07
C MET A 363 14.73 2.62 10.53
N ALA A 364 15.26 1.58 9.90
CA ALA A 364 16.46 1.66 9.07
C ALA A 364 16.28 0.80 7.82
N GLN A 365 16.70 1.31 6.68
CA GLN A 365 16.70 0.61 5.39
C GLN A 365 18.14 0.47 4.91
N SER A 366 18.54 -0.74 4.58
CA SER A 366 19.93 -1.05 4.22
C SER A 366 19.99 -1.79 2.89
N SER A 367 20.95 -1.42 2.05
CA SER A 367 21.31 -2.16 0.83
C SER A 367 22.35 -3.23 1.15
N PHE A 368 22.34 -4.31 0.37
CA PHE A 368 23.35 -5.36 0.43
C PHE A 368 24.68 -4.91 -0.18
N ASN A 369 25.76 -5.64 0.11
CA ASN A 369 27.08 -5.35 -0.47
C ASN A 369 27.14 -5.63 -1.98
N ASN A 370 26.23 -6.45 -2.50
CA ASN A 370 26.18 -6.89 -3.90
C ASN A 370 25.42 -5.92 -4.83
N GLY A 371 24.63 -4.99 -4.29
CA GLY A 371 23.67 -4.23 -5.07
C GLY A 371 23.22 -2.94 -4.38
N SER A 372 22.84 -1.94 -5.18
CA SER A 372 22.22 -0.72 -4.65
C SER A 372 20.72 -0.95 -4.43
N LEU A 373 20.11 -0.19 -3.54
CA LEU A 373 18.67 -0.24 -3.28
C LEU A 373 18.06 1.11 -3.64
N VAL A 374 17.08 1.11 -4.54
CA VAL A 374 16.32 2.31 -4.91
C VAL A 374 14.84 2.07 -4.65
N PHE A 375 14.21 2.95 -3.89
CA PHE A 375 12.78 2.92 -3.65
C PHE A 375 12.19 4.33 -3.70
N MET A 376 10.94 4.41 -4.14
CA MET A 376 10.12 5.61 -3.99
C MET A 376 9.05 5.33 -2.95
N GLY A 377 8.49 6.35 -2.31
CA GLY A 377 7.31 6.18 -1.47
C GLY A 377 6.32 7.34 -1.56
N PHE A 378 5.09 7.04 -1.17
CA PHE A 378 4.05 8.01 -0.89
C PHE A 378 4.06 8.32 0.60
N SER A 379 3.97 9.61 0.93
CA SER A 379 3.92 10.10 2.30
C SER A 379 2.52 10.60 2.60
N SER A 380 1.97 10.26 3.76
CA SER A 380 0.65 10.72 4.24
C SER A 380 0.55 12.22 4.57
N THR A 381 1.52 13.03 4.13
CA THR A 381 1.53 14.48 4.24
C THR A 381 2.13 15.12 2.99
N THR A 382 1.59 16.26 2.58
CA THR A 382 2.20 17.11 1.54
C THR A 382 3.17 18.14 2.10
N LYS A 383 3.29 18.24 3.43
CA LYS A 383 4.18 19.20 4.11
C LYS A 383 5.55 18.58 4.36
N LYS A 384 6.55 19.41 4.69
CA LYS A 384 7.87 18.90 5.10
C LYS A 384 7.73 18.02 6.35
N ASN A 385 8.07 16.74 6.21
CA ASN A 385 7.97 15.75 7.28
C ASN A 385 9.13 15.85 8.29
N HIS A 386 10.31 16.34 7.88
CA HIS A 386 11.50 16.45 8.74
C HIS A 386 11.82 15.17 9.54
N PRO A 387 12.26 14.08 8.86
CA PRO A 387 12.66 12.85 9.55
C PRO A 387 13.67 13.12 10.66
N GLN A 388 13.49 12.46 11.81
CA GLN A 388 14.34 12.63 12.99
C GLN A 388 15.31 11.46 13.07
N PHE A 389 16.60 11.73 12.87
CA PHE A 389 17.65 10.71 12.88
C PHE A 389 18.14 10.44 14.31
N LEU A 390 18.52 9.20 14.59
CA LEU A 390 19.10 8.74 15.85
C LEU A 390 20.62 8.60 15.79
N ALA A 391 21.19 8.48 14.58
CA ALA A 391 22.62 8.36 14.36
C ALA A 391 23.13 9.40 13.34
N GLY A 392 24.44 9.63 13.34
CA GLY A 392 25.10 10.59 12.45
C GLY A 392 25.02 12.05 12.90
N LYS A 393 25.58 12.95 12.08
CA LYS A 393 25.62 14.40 12.35
C LYS A 393 24.24 15.07 12.36
N ALA A 394 23.25 14.49 11.69
CA ALA A 394 21.87 14.97 11.73
C ALA A 394 21.06 14.36 12.89
N SER A 395 21.68 13.56 13.77
CA SER A 395 20.99 12.93 14.89
C SER A 395 20.41 13.97 15.86
N VAL A 396 19.17 13.76 16.29
CA VAL A 396 18.55 14.55 17.36
C VAL A 396 19.36 14.49 18.67
N LEU A 397 20.10 13.40 18.89
CA LEU A 397 20.97 13.25 20.06
C LEU A 397 22.12 14.26 20.06
N GLN A 398 22.52 14.80 18.90
CA GLN A 398 23.51 15.88 18.82
C GLN A 398 22.99 17.20 19.42
N THR A 399 21.68 17.38 19.48
CA THR A 399 21.03 18.62 19.98
C THR A 399 20.80 18.61 21.49
N LEU A 400 20.82 17.43 22.12
CA LEU A 400 20.53 17.26 23.54
C LEU A 400 21.80 17.40 24.39
N SER A 401 21.62 17.80 25.66
CA SER A 401 22.74 17.84 26.61
C SER A 401 23.32 16.44 26.82
N LYS A 402 24.64 16.31 26.65
CA LYS A 402 25.39 15.07 26.89
C LYS A 402 25.12 14.47 28.27
N THR A 403 24.93 15.31 29.28
CA THR A 403 24.64 14.86 30.65
C THR A 403 23.24 14.25 30.75
N ILE A 404 22.26 14.79 30.03
CA ILE A 404 20.89 14.25 29.98
C ILE A 404 20.87 12.93 29.21
N ILE A 405 21.59 12.84 28.09
CA ILE A 405 21.73 11.60 27.33
C ILE A 405 22.43 10.54 28.18
N GLY A 406 23.54 10.89 28.84
CA GLY A 406 24.28 10.00 29.74
C GLY A 406 23.40 9.48 30.88
N ALA A 407 22.61 10.35 31.50
CA ALA A 407 21.62 9.94 32.50
C ALA A 407 20.54 9.00 31.91
N SER A 408 20.06 9.27 30.69
CA SER A 408 19.00 8.48 30.03
C SER A 408 19.46 7.05 29.71
N PHE A 409 20.70 6.89 29.27
CA PHE A 409 21.29 5.57 28.98
C PHE A 409 21.99 4.96 30.20
N ASN A 410 22.07 5.67 31.33
CA ASN A 410 22.84 5.30 32.52
C ASN A 410 24.33 5.00 32.20
N VAL A 411 24.98 5.91 31.47
CA VAL A 411 26.38 5.82 31.05
C VAL A 411 27.14 7.14 31.26
N SER A 412 28.47 7.09 31.18
CA SER A 412 29.31 8.27 31.36
C SER A 412 29.23 9.26 30.19
N ASN A 413 29.46 10.55 30.45
CA ASN A 413 29.55 11.57 29.39
C ASN A 413 30.63 11.24 28.35
N THR A 414 31.75 10.64 28.78
CA THR A 414 32.82 10.20 27.87
C THR A 414 32.33 9.14 26.89
N THR A 415 31.47 8.21 27.34
CA THR A 415 30.84 7.21 26.48
C THR A 415 29.90 7.87 25.46
N ILE A 416 29.13 8.88 25.89
CA ILE A 416 28.26 9.64 24.98
C ILE A 416 29.07 10.45 23.97
N ASP A 417 30.19 11.04 24.37
CA ASP A 417 31.10 11.75 23.46
C ASP A 417 31.63 10.81 22.37
N GLN A 418 32.06 9.61 22.76
CA GLN A 418 32.50 8.60 21.81
C GLN A 418 31.37 8.16 20.87
N LEU A 419 30.17 7.95 21.40
CA LEU A 419 28.99 7.58 20.60
C LEU A 419 28.64 8.63 19.56
N LEU A 420 28.57 9.92 19.95
CA LEU A 420 28.13 11.01 19.09
C LEU A 420 29.20 11.47 18.10
N ALA A 421 30.49 11.29 18.41
CA ALA A 421 31.60 11.71 17.54
C ALA A 421 31.99 10.66 16.48
N ALA A 422 31.61 9.38 16.67
CA ALA A 422 32.12 8.30 15.83
C ALA A 422 31.60 8.31 14.38
N GLN A 423 30.36 8.76 14.16
CA GLN A 423 29.75 8.77 12.83
C GLN A 423 29.83 10.18 12.22
N GLU A 424 30.62 10.33 11.16
CA GLU A 424 30.84 11.61 10.49
C GLU A 424 29.79 11.95 9.42
N GLU A 425 29.09 10.95 8.89
CA GLU A 425 27.99 11.12 7.93
C GLU A 425 26.69 11.55 8.63
N ALA A 426 25.76 12.12 7.88
CA ALA A 426 24.59 12.78 8.45
C ALA A 426 23.31 11.93 8.41
N ILE A 427 22.89 11.47 7.22
CA ILE A 427 21.58 10.86 6.97
C ILE A 427 21.72 9.45 6.37
N ILE A 428 22.36 9.35 5.20
CA ILE A 428 22.72 8.05 4.61
C ILE A 428 24.17 7.76 4.98
N LEU A 429 24.39 6.57 5.52
CA LEU A 429 25.64 6.15 6.16
C LEU A 429 26.21 4.94 5.42
N ASP A 430 27.54 4.84 5.34
CA ASP A 430 28.23 3.60 4.98
C ASP A 430 27.98 2.54 6.06
N CYS A 431 27.56 1.34 5.64
CA CYS A 431 27.13 0.26 6.52
C CYS A 431 27.38 -1.08 5.82
N THR A 432 28.65 -1.36 5.55
CA THR A 432 29.09 -2.61 4.94
C THR A 432 28.58 -3.81 5.76
N SER A 433 27.90 -4.74 5.12
CA SER A 433 27.33 -5.96 5.71
C SER A 433 26.14 -5.78 6.66
N CYS A 434 25.59 -4.57 6.81
CA CYS A 434 24.46 -4.34 7.73
C CYS A 434 23.17 -5.02 7.27
N ALA A 435 22.93 -5.08 5.96
CA ALA A 435 21.80 -5.81 5.39
C ALA A 435 21.97 -7.33 5.58
N GLU A 436 23.16 -7.87 5.30
CA GLU A 436 23.51 -9.28 5.49
C GLU A 436 23.35 -9.70 6.97
N GLU A 437 23.76 -8.86 7.91
CA GLU A 437 23.56 -9.13 9.33
C GLU A 437 22.08 -9.08 9.73
N GLN A 438 21.30 -8.17 9.13
CA GLN A 438 19.85 -8.16 9.32
C GLN A 438 19.22 -9.43 8.73
N GLU A 439 19.58 -9.85 7.52
CA GLU A 439 19.07 -11.06 6.88
C GLU A 439 19.37 -12.30 7.74
N MET A 440 20.60 -12.50 8.20
CA MET A 440 20.94 -13.59 9.12
C MET A 440 20.09 -13.57 10.41
N LYS A 441 19.89 -12.39 11.01
CA LYS A 441 19.04 -12.26 12.22
C LYS A 441 17.58 -12.58 11.93
N MET A 442 17.08 -12.22 10.74
CA MET A 442 15.73 -12.55 10.30
C MET A 442 15.57 -14.06 10.15
N GLU A 443 16.53 -14.73 9.49
CA GLU A 443 16.52 -16.19 9.30
C GLU A 443 16.60 -16.92 10.64
N ASP A 444 17.46 -16.46 11.56
CA ASP A 444 17.55 -17.00 12.93
C ASP A 444 16.24 -16.84 13.72
N GLU A 445 15.53 -15.71 13.55
CA GLU A 445 14.22 -15.45 14.16
C GLU A 445 13.15 -16.40 13.59
N ILE A 446 13.09 -16.55 12.27
CA ILE A 446 12.16 -17.47 11.58
C ILE A 446 12.41 -18.93 11.99
N GLU A 447 13.67 -19.37 12.05
CA GLU A 447 14.01 -20.73 12.45
C GLU A 447 13.61 -21.01 13.90
N LYS A 448 13.80 -20.05 14.82
CA LYS A 448 13.35 -20.18 16.21
C LYS A 448 11.84 -20.28 16.31
N GLU A 449 11.10 -19.43 15.59
CA GLU A 449 9.63 -19.50 15.56
C GLU A 449 9.14 -20.85 15.03
N ARG A 450 9.76 -21.38 13.96
CA ARG A 450 9.44 -22.72 13.44
C ARG A 450 9.72 -23.82 14.46
N GLN A 451 10.85 -23.76 15.16
CA GLN A 451 11.19 -24.74 16.21
C GLN A 451 10.21 -24.69 17.39
N GLU A 452 9.79 -23.49 17.80
CA GLU A 452 8.79 -23.31 18.86
C GLU A 452 7.41 -23.84 18.44
N GLU A 453 7.00 -23.61 17.18
CA GLU A 453 5.75 -24.14 16.63
C GLU A 453 5.77 -25.67 16.48
N GLU A 454 6.88 -26.24 15.98
CA GLU A 454 7.08 -27.68 15.94
C GLU A 454 7.04 -28.30 17.35
N GLU A 455 7.69 -27.67 18.34
CA GLU A 455 7.65 -28.15 19.72
C GLU A 455 6.24 -28.07 20.31
N ARG A 456 5.51 -26.99 20.02
CA ARG A 456 4.11 -26.83 20.43
C ARG A 456 3.23 -27.92 19.82
N THR A 457 3.37 -28.17 18.52
CA THR A 457 2.65 -29.23 17.81
C THR A 457 2.96 -30.60 18.41
N ARG A 458 4.25 -30.92 18.66
CA ARG A 458 4.66 -32.17 19.32
C ARG A 458 4.06 -32.31 20.73
N ARG A 459 4.01 -31.24 21.52
CA ARG A 459 3.39 -31.24 22.85
C ARG A 459 1.87 -31.44 22.78
N GLU A 460 1.21 -30.91 21.75
CA GLU A 460 -0.22 -31.11 21.50
C GLU A 460 -0.51 -32.55 21.07
N GLU A 461 0.27 -33.11 20.13
CA GLU A 461 0.20 -34.51 19.71
C GLU A 461 0.50 -35.48 20.86
N GLU A 462 1.49 -35.21 21.70
CA GLU A 462 1.80 -36.06 22.87
C GLU A 462 0.64 -36.05 23.88
N LYS A 463 -0.02 -34.90 24.08
CA LYS A 463 -1.23 -34.80 24.93
C LYS A 463 -2.40 -35.59 24.33
N GLU A 464 -2.62 -35.50 23.02
CA GLU A 464 -3.63 -36.29 22.30
C GLU A 464 -3.36 -37.78 22.45
N ARG A 465 -2.12 -38.23 22.19
CA ARG A 465 -1.72 -39.64 22.34
C ARG A 465 -1.93 -40.17 23.76
N LYS A 466 -1.53 -39.39 24.79
CA LYS A 466 -1.77 -39.76 26.20
C LYS A 466 -3.27 -39.90 26.52
N LYS A 467 -4.12 -39.03 25.97
CA LYS A 467 -5.58 -39.14 26.13
C LYS A 467 -6.13 -40.40 25.45
N GLU A 468 -5.65 -40.74 24.25
CA GLU A 468 -6.05 -41.97 23.55
C GLU A 468 -5.60 -43.23 24.29
N GLU A 469 -4.34 -43.29 24.72
CA GLU A 469 -3.81 -44.39 25.53
C GLU A 469 -4.61 -44.57 26.84
N GLU A 470 -5.01 -43.48 27.50
CA GLU A 470 -5.86 -43.55 28.70
C GLU A 470 -7.28 -44.05 28.39
N LYS A 471 -7.89 -43.60 27.28
CA LYS A 471 -9.21 -44.08 26.82
C LYS A 471 -9.15 -45.58 26.49
N GLU A 472 -8.11 -46.02 25.81
CA GLU A 472 -7.92 -47.42 25.45
C GLU A 472 -7.71 -48.28 26.71
N ARG A 473 -6.89 -47.82 27.66
CA ARG A 473 -6.72 -48.49 28.95
C ARG A 473 -8.05 -48.66 29.68
N LYS A 474 -8.86 -47.60 29.77
CA LYS A 474 -10.21 -47.66 30.37
C LYS A 474 -11.14 -48.64 29.62
N ARG A 475 -11.03 -48.74 28.29
CA ARG A 475 -11.81 -49.68 27.48
C ARG A 475 -11.39 -51.12 27.76
N ARG A 476 -10.07 -51.41 27.79
CA ARG A 476 -9.51 -52.73 28.12
C ARG A 476 -9.90 -53.17 29.53
N GLU A 477 -9.82 -52.27 30.52
CA GLU A 477 -10.28 -52.53 31.90
C GLU A 477 -11.78 -52.86 31.98
N LYS A 478 -12.63 -52.16 31.20
CA LYS A 478 -14.07 -52.45 31.11
C LYS A 478 -14.35 -53.79 30.44
N GLU A 479 -13.65 -54.09 29.35
CA GLU A 479 -13.81 -55.35 28.62
C GLU A 479 -13.35 -56.56 29.45
N GLU A 480 -12.23 -56.44 30.16
CA GLU A 480 -11.76 -57.49 31.07
C GLU A 480 -12.76 -57.75 32.21
N LYS A 481 -13.34 -56.68 32.80
CA LYS A 481 -14.43 -56.81 33.77
C LYS A 481 -15.67 -57.49 33.18
N ARG A 482 -16.01 -57.22 31.91
CA ARG A 482 -17.13 -57.86 31.22
C ARG A 482 -16.86 -59.34 30.98
N ARG A 483 -15.68 -59.69 30.46
CA ARG A 483 -15.26 -61.09 30.22
C ARG A 483 -15.26 -61.91 31.51
N LYS A 484 -14.78 -61.35 32.63
CA LYS A 484 -14.83 -62.01 33.94
C LYS A 484 -16.27 -62.31 34.39
N ARG A 485 -17.21 -61.38 34.16
CA ARG A 485 -18.65 -61.60 34.44
C ARG A 485 -19.26 -62.66 33.53
N GLU A 486 -18.98 -62.60 32.23
CA GLU A 486 -19.46 -63.57 31.23
C GLU A 486 -18.90 -64.98 31.51
N GLU A 487 -17.63 -65.11 31.92
CA GLU A 487 -17.04 -66.42 32.27
C GLU A 487 -17.62 -67.00 33.57
N GLU A 488 -17.88 -66.16 34.59
CA GLU A 488 -18.62 -66.61 35.80
C GLU A 488 -20.03 -67.08 35.46
N GLU A 489 -20.74 -66.37 34.58
CA GLU A 489 -22.09 -66.73 34.15
C GLU A 489 -22.09 -68.03 33.33
N ARG A 490 -21.13 -68.19 32.41
CA ARG A 490 -20.99 -69.41 31.62
C ARG A 490 -20.67 -70.63 32.49
N LYS A 491 -19.80 -70.49 33.50
CA LYS A 491 -19.52 -71.57 34.46
C LYS A 491 -20.77 -71.98 35.25
N ARG A 492 -21.62 -71.02 35.63
CA ARG A 492 -22.91 -71.30 36.28
C ARG A 492 -23.83 -72.09 35.34
N GLN A 493 -23.93 -71.69 34.07
CA GLN A 493 -24.75 -72.37 33.06
C GLN A 493 -24.24 -73.78 32.72
N GLU A 494 -22.93 -73.96 32.54
CA GLU A 494 -22.32 -75.28 32.29
C GLU A 494 -22.53 -76.23 33.49
N GLU A 495 -22.42 -75.74 34.73
CA GLU A 495 -22.71 -76.56 35.92
C GLU A 495 -24.20 -76.96 36.00
N GLU A 496 -25.10 -76.06 35.59
CA GLU A 496 -26.55 -76.33 35.55
C GLU A 496 -26.93 -77.33 34.45
N GLN A 497 -26.37 -77.20 33.25
CA GLN A 497 -26.57 -78.17 32.16
C GLN A 497 -26.06 -79.56 32.52
N LYS A 498 -24.88 -79.66 33.14
CA LYS A 498 -24.31 -80.95 33.52
C LYS A 498 -25.18 -81.68 34.56
N ARG A 499 -25.82 -80.92 35.47
CA ARG A 499 -26.82 -81.48 36.39
C ARG A 499 -28.05 -82.01 35.67
N GLN A 500 -28.51 -81.32 34.62
CA GLN A 500 -29.67 -81.75 33.83
C GLN A 500 -29.36 -83.00 32.99
N GLU A 501 -28.20 -83.06 32.33
CA GLU A 501 -27.79 -84.24 31.54
C GLU A 501 -27.59 -85.49 32.40
N GLU A 502 -26.97 -85.38 33.58
CA GLU A 502 -26.83 -86.51 34.52
C GLU A 502 -28.20 -87.03 35.00
N GLU A 503 -29.21 -86.16 35.12
CA GLU A 503 -30.56 -86.56 35.49
C GLU A 503 -31.29 -87.27 34.32
N GLU A 504 -31.10 -86.80 33.08
CA GLU A 504 -31.71 -87.40 31.89
C GLU A 504 -31.10 -88.76 31.51
N GLU A 505 -29.76 -88.90 31.59
CA GLU A 505 -29.08 -90.16 31.28
C GLU A 505 -29.50 -91.27 32.27
N ARG A 506 -29.72 -90.88 33.54
CA ARG A 506 -30.23 -91.80 34.55
C ARG A 506 -31.65 -92.28 34.22
N ARG A 507 -32.53 -91.41 33.71
CA ARG A 507 -33.87 -91.80 33.26
C ARG A 507 -33.84 -92.75 32.07
N LYS A 508 -33.00 -92.49 31.07
CA LYS A 508 -32.90 -93.36 29.86
C LYS A 508 -32.40 -94.77 30.17
N ARG A 509 -31.46 -94.90 31.11
CA ARG A 509 -30.97 -96.23 31.54
C ARG A 509 -32.05 -97.03 32.27
N GLU A 510 -32.93 -96.36 33.00
CA GLU A 510 -34.08 -97.02 33.65
C GLU A 510 -35.12 -97.49 32.60
N GLU A 511 -35.35 -96.75 31.51
CA GLU A 511 -36.29 -97.12 30.42
C GLU A 511 -35.77 -98.26 29.51
N GLU A 512 -34.48 -98.29 29.13
CA GLU A 512 -33.92 -99.33 28.25
C GLU A 512 -33.92 -100.74 28.88
N GLU A 513 -33.74 -100.84 30.20
CA GLU A 513 -33.79 -102.13 30.90
C GLU A 513 -35.21 -102.73 30.89
N GLU A 514 -36.23 -101.86 30.88
CA GLU A 514 -37.63 -102.27 30.86
C GLU A 514 -38.06 -102.76 29.46
N GLN A 515 -37.60 -102.11 28.38
CA GLN A 515 -37.91 -102.52 27.00
C GLN A 515 -37.30 -103.87 26.60
N ARG A 516 -36.07 -104.17 27.02
CA ARG A 516 -35.43 -105.47 26.73
C ARG A 516 -36.17 -106.67 27.32
N ARG A 517 -36.91 -106.47 28.42
CA ARG A 517 -37.73 -107.54 29.01
C ARG A 517 -39.01 -107.80 28.21
N GLN A 518 -39.49 -106.83 27.43
CA GLN A 518 -40.72 -106.95 26.65
C GLN A 518 -40.49 -107.58 25.26
N GLU A 519 -39.38 -107.29 24.58
CA GLU A 519 -39.08 -107.82 23.24
C GLU A 519 -38.84 -109.35 23.19
N GLU A 520 -38.24 -109.95 24.24
CA GLU A 520 -38.02 -111.41 24.29
C GLU A 520 -39.33 -112.22 24.38
N GLU A 521 -40.43 -111.62 24.85
CA GLU A 521 -41.73 -112.29 24.97
C GLU A 521 -42.51 -112.32 23.63
N GLU A 522 -42.20 -111.41 22.69
CA GLU A 522 -42.97 -111.16 21.46
C GLU A 522 -42.49 -112.00 20.26
N GLU A 523 -41.17 -112.24 20.12
CA GLU A 523 -40.57 -112.99 18.98
C GLU A 523 -41.06 -114.46 18.89
N LYS A 524 -41.59 -115.00 19.99
CA LYS A 524 -42.10 -116.37 20.07
C LYS A 524 -43.48 -116.54 19.43
N ARG A 525 -44.23 -115.46 19.18
CA ARG A 525 -45.62 -115.52 18.68
C ARG A 525 -45.76 -115.33 17.16
N GLU A 526 -44.79 -114.74 16.46
CA GLU A 526 -44.95 -114.36 15.03
C GLU A 526 -44.56 -115.44 14.00
N ARG A 527 -43.81 -116.49 14.34
CA ARG A 527 -43.38 -117.50 13.34
C ARG A 527 -44.48 -118.47 12.89
N GLU A 528 -45.65 -118.47 13.51
CA GLU A 528 -46.72 -119.45 13.23
C GLU A 528 -47.77 -118.99 12.19
N GLU A 529 -47.82 -117.71 11.77
CA GLU A 529 -48.96 -117.21 10.96
C GLU A 529 -48.69 -116.83 9.48
N GLU A 530 -47.46 -116.52 9.03
CA GLU A 530 -47.29 -115.74 7.76
C GLU A 530 -46.67 -116.45 6.53
N GLU A 531 -46.60 -117.80 6.48
CA GLU A 531 -46.29 -118.49 5.20
C GLU A 531 -47.58 -118.78 4.38
N GLN A 532 -48.76 -118.52 4.94
CA GLN A 532 -50.07 -118.84 4.33
C GLN A 532 -50.70 -117.76 3.44
N LYS A 533 -50.03 -116.63 3.18
CA LYS A 533 -50.53 -115.60 2.24
C LYS A 533 -49.55 -115.22 1.13
N ARG A 534 -48.83 -116.22 0.62
CA ARG A 534 -48.51 -116.28 -0.81
C ARG A 534 -49.83 -116.26 -1.59
N GLN A 535 -49.87 -115.53 -2.71
CA GLN A 535 -50.84 -115.71 -3.81
C GLN A 535 -52.25 -115.12 -3.67
N GLU A 536 -52.39 -113.88 -3.21
CA GLU A 536 -53.55 -113.08 -3.65
C GLU A 536 -53.07 -111.84 -4.42
N GLU A 537 -53.03 -112.05 -5.74
CA GLU A 537 -53.56 -111.11 -6.74
C GLU A 537 -52.76 -109.81 -6.97
N GLU A 538 -51.73 -109.77 -7.82
CA GLU A 538 -51.73 -110.24 -9.20
C GLU A 538 -53.08 -110.08 -9.91
N GLU A 539 -52.98 -109.28 -10.96
CA GLU A 539 -53.95 -109.27 -12.03
C GLU A 539 -55.31 -108.72 -11.63
N GLN A 540 -55.43 -107.44 -11.88
CA GLN A 540 -55.88 -107.04 -13.21
C GLN A 540 -57.37 -107.25 -13.29
N ARG A 541 -57.97 -106.15 -13.71
CA ARG A 541 -59.15 -106.15 -14.53
C ARG A 541 -60.35 -106.59 -13.71
N ARG A 542 -61.21 -105.60 -13.49
CA ARG A 542 -62.42 -105.53 -14.30
C ARG A 542 -63.32 -106.70 -13.92
N LYS A 543 -64.45 -106.43 -13.32
CA LYS A 543 -65.31 -105.27 -13.47
C LYS A 543 -66.48 -105.65 -12.57
N GLU A 544 -67.17 -104.69 -12.00
CA GLU A 544 -68.55 -104.49 -12.48
C GLU A 544 -69.11 -105.77 -13.05
N GLU A 545 -69.59 -106.60 -12.16
CA GLU A 545 -70.84 -107.31 -12.29
C GLU A 545 -70.90 -108.13 -11.02
N GLU A 546 -71.96 -107.94 -10.26
CA GLU A 546 -73.08 -108.85 -10.48
C GLU A 546 -72.51 -110.25 -10.50
N GLU A 547 -72.72 -110.97 -9.45
CA GLU A 547 -73.95 -111.72 -9.42
C GLU A 547 -73.80 -112.40 -8.08
N GLU A 548 -74.81 -112.48 -7.27
CA GLU A 548 -76.09 -112.91 -7.68
C GLU A 548 -76.89 -112.59 -6.41
N LYS A 549 -78.09 -111.99 -6.50
CA LYS A 549 -79.24 -112.83 -6.88
C LYS A 549 -78.98 -114.22 -6.29
N ARG A 550 -79.16 -114.42 -5.02
CA ARG A 550 -79.74 -115.67 -4.59
C ARG A 550 -80.11 -115.37 -3.16
N GLU A 551 -81.28 -114.83 -2.97
CA GLU A 551 -82.49 -115.48 -3.46
C GLU A 551 -83.63 -114.45 -3.44
N LYS A 552 -84.49 -114.33 -4.45
CA LYS A 552 -85.04 -115.38 -5.35
C LYS A 552 -85.46 -116.65 -4.60
N GLU A 553 -85.65 -116.46 -3.32
CA GLU A 553 -86.62 -116.99 -2.40
C GLU A 553 -87.98 -116.35 -2.60
N GLU A 554 -88.96 -116.87 -3.27
CA GLU A 554 -89.20 -118.17 -3.81
C GLU A 554 -90.32 -117.76 -4.75
N GLU A 555 -89.99 -117.66 -6.03
CA GLU A 555 -90.49 -118.69 -6.91
C GLU A 555 -92.00 -118.45 -7.04
N GLU A 556 -92.78 -119.49 -7.23
CA GLU A 556 -94.05 -119.53 -6.54
C GLU A 556 -95.00 -118.37 -6.82
N LYS A 557 -95.30 -118.26 -8.12
CA LYS A 557 -96.70 -118.18 -8.56
C LYS A 557 -97.35 -116.83 -8.27
N ARG A 558 -97.49 -115.92 -9.21
CA ARG A 558 -98.21 -116.18 -10.47
C ARG A 558 -98.48 -114.78 -11.03
N LYS A 559 -97.52 -114.23 -11.76
CA LYS A 559 -97.84 -113.35 -12.90
C LYS A 559 -98.18 -114.17 -14.14
N LYS A 560 -98.74 -115.36 -13.91
CA LYS A 560 -99.06 -116.31 -14.95
C LYS A 560 -100.31 -117.06 -14.58
N GLU A 561 -101.41 -116.38 -14.82
CA GLU A 561 -102.36 -116.73 -15.87
C GLU A 561 -103.72 -116.92 -15.24
N GLU A 562 -104.75 -116.19 -15.62
CA GLU A 562 -104.91 -115.11 -16.62
C GLU A 562 -106.21 -114.38 -16.25
N GLU A 563 -106.42 -114.37 -14.94
CA GLU A 563 -107.63 -114.22 -14.17
C GLU A 563 -107.24 -113.54 -12.84
N GLU A 564 -106.11 -112.81 -12.68
CA GLU A 564 -105.17 -112.08 -13.59
C GLU A 564 -105.79 -111.25 -14.74
N GLN A 565 -107.10 -111.27 -15.00
CA GLN A 565 -107.71 -110.24 -15.86
C GLN A 565 -109.02 -109.64 -15.34
N LYS A 566 -109.42 -109.96 -14.10
CA LYS A 566 -110.51 -109.20 -13.45
C LYS A 566 -110.50 -109.16 -11.92
N ARG A 567 -109.55 -109.84 -11.27
CA ARG A 567 -109.15 -109.54 -9.87
C ARG A 567 -108.12 -108.41 -9.77
N GLN A 568 -107.66 -107.91 -10.92
CA GLN A 568 -106.82 -106.72 -11.06
C GLN A 568 -107.51 -105.40 -10.68
N GLU A 569 -108.83 -105.28 -10.57
CA GLU A 569 -109.43 -103.95 -10.36
C GLU A 569 -109.63 -103.53 -8.90
N GLU A 570 -109.49 -104.41 -7.90
CA GLU A 570 -109.74 -104.03 -6.50
C GLU A 570 -108.53 -104.15 -5.58
N GLU A 571 -107.56 -105.02 -5.88
CA GLU A 571 -106.30 -105.06 -5.11
C GLU A 571 -105.35 -103.90 -5.49
N GLU A 572 -105.53 -103.32 -6.67
CA GLU A 572 -104.80 -102.14 -7.15
C GLU A 572 -105.01 -100.91 -6.25
N GLN A 573 -106.10 -100.85 -5.48
CA GLN A 573 -106.29 -99.77 -4.50
C GLN A 573 -105.33 -99.83 -3.31
N LYS A 574 -104.81 -101.01 -2.95
CA LYS A 574 -103.96 -101.14 -1.75
C LYS A 574 -102.49 -100.77 -1.96
N ARG A 575 -101.97 -100.90 -3.19
CA ARG A 575 -100.55 -100.62 -3.47
C ARG A 575 -100.23 -99.13 -3.52
N HIS A 576 -101.24 -98.30 -3.81
CA HIS A 576 -101.02 -96.85 -3.88
C HIS A 576 -100.79 -96.22 -2.49
N GLU A 577 -101.27 -96.83 -1.40
CA GLU A 577 -101.11 -96.27 -0.04
C GLU A 577 -99.74 -96.59 0.59
N GLU A 578 -99.18 -97.80 0.39
CA GLU A 578 -97.89 -98.17 1.04
C GLU A 578 -96.67 -97.57 0.34
N GLU A 579 -96.73 -97.33 -0.97
CA GLU A 579 -95.61 -96.76 -1.73
C GLU A 579 -95.45 -95.24 -1.50
N GLU A 580 -96.54 -94.55 -1.13
CA GLU A 580 -96.49 -93.14 -0.73
C GLU A 580 -95.84 -92.95 0.66
N GLU A 581 -95.98 -93.93 1.56
CA GLU A 581 -95.46 -93.83 2.92
C GLU A 581 -93.94 -94.10 3.00
N LYS A 582 -93.40 -94.96 2.12
CA LYS A 582 -91.97 -95.30 2.12
C LYS A 582 -91.11 -94.24 1.44
N ARG A 583 -91.60 -93.61 0.36
CA ARG A 583 -90.93 -92.45 -0.28
C ARG A 583 -90.81 -91.25 0.67
N LYS A 584 -91.77 -91.03 1.56
CA LYS A 584 -91.73 -89.94 2.55
C LYS A 584 -90.66 -90.12 3.63
N ARG A 585 -90.23 -91.35 3.95
CA ARG A 585 -89.21 -91.60 4.99
C ARG A 585 -87.77 -91.47 4.47
N GLU A 586 -87.51 -91.84 3.22
CA GLU A 586 -86.18 -91.71 2.61
C GLU A 586 -85.83 -90.25 2.25
N GLU A 587 -86.82 -89.45 1.84
CA GLU A 587 -86.63 -88.00 1.61
C GLU A 587 -86.35 -87.22 2.92
N GLU A 588 -86.86 -87.70 4.07
CA GLU A 588 -86.67 -87.06 5.38
C GLU A 588 -85.28 -87.35 5.99
N GLU A 589 -84.65 -88.47 5.63
CA GLU A 589 -83.33 -88.87 6.15
C GLU A 589 -82.17 -88.23 5.37
N GLN A 590 -82.31 -88.07 4.04
CA GLN A 590 -81.36 -87.29 3.22
C GLN A 590 -81.33 -85.81 3.64
N LYS A 591 -82.48 -85.23 4.01
CA LYS A 591 -82.57 -83.84 4.47
C LYS A 591 -81.84 -83.60 5.80
N ARG A 592 -81.76 -84.62 6.67
CA ARG A 592 -81.03 -84.54 7.95
C ARG A 592 -79.52 -84.62 7.80
N GLN A 593 -79.02 -85.37 6.81
CA GLN A 593 -77.57 -85.45 6.55
C GLN A 593 -77.02 -84.18 5.88
N GLU A 594 -77.77 -83.56 4.96
CA GLU A 594 -77.38 -82.27 4.38
C GLU A 594 -77.38 -81.12 5.42
N GLU A 595 -78.33 -81.11 6.37
CA GLU A 595 -78.34 -80.13 7.46
C GLU A 595 -77.15 -80.29 8.43
N GLU A 596 -76.68 -81.51 8.72
CA GLU A 596 -75.53 -81.72 9.61
C GLU A 596 -74.20 -81.31 8.95
N GLU A 597 -74.07 -81.53 7.64
CA GLU A 597 -72.87 -81.14 6.88
C GLU A 597 -72.76 -79.63 6.67
N GLN A 598 -73.89 -78.94 6.40
CA GLN A 598 -73.94 -77.48 6.38
C GLN A 598 -73.56 -76.87 7.74
N ARG A 599 -73.99 -77.48 8.84
CA ARG A 599 -73.68 -77.00 10.19
C ARG A 599 -72.18 -77.12 10.53
N LYS A 600 -71.49 -78.14 10.02
CA LYS A 600 -70.02 -78.28 10.18
C LYS A 600 -69.24 -77.27 9.35
N GLN A 601 -69.71 -76.94 8.14
CA GLN A 601 -69.09 -75.91 7.30
C GLN A 601 -69.26 -74.50 7.88
N GLU A 602 -70.43 -74.16 8.43
CA GLU A 602 -70.63 -72.87 9.12
C GLU A 602 -69.75 -72.73 10.37
N GLU A 603 -69.56 -73.81 11.14
CA GLU A 603 -68.74 -73.79 12.36
C GLU A 603 -67.23 -73.67 12.06
N GLU A 604 -66.74 -74.24 10.95
CA GLU A 604 -65.36 -74.01 10.46
C GLU A 604 -65.16 -72.59 9.93
N GLU A 605 -66.12 -72.04 9.20
CA GLU A 605 -66.04 -70.66 8.68
C GLU A 605 -66.05 -69.63 9.82
N GLU A 606 -66.85 -69.85 10.87
CA GLU A 606 -66.86 -68.98 12.06
C GLU A 606 -65.54 -69.07 12.84
N LYS A 607 -64.95 -70.26 12.97
CA LYS A 607 -63.62 -70.43 13.58
C LYS A 607 -62.51 -69.75 12.78
N ARG A 608 -62.58 -69.77 11.45
CA ARG A 608 -61.62 -69.10 10.58
C ARG A 608 -61.74 -67.58 10.67
N LYS A 609 -62.97 -67.04 10.69
CA LYS A 609 -63.20 -65.60 10.89
C LYS A 609 -62.70 -65.11 12.25
N ARG A 610 -62.89 -65.89 13.32
CA ARG A 610 -62.35 -65.54 14.66
C ARG A 610 -60.82 -65.53 14.70
N LYS A 611 -60.15 -66.45 13.99
CA LYS A 611 -58.68 -66.46 13.92
C LYS A 611 -58.13 -65.29 13.12
N GLU A 612 -58.73 -64.96 11.97
CA GLU A 612 -58.34 -63.77 11.19
C GLU A 612 -58.59 -62.46 11.97
N GLU A 613 -59.68 -62.37 12.73
CA GLU A 613 -59.97 -61.19 13.56
C GLU A 613 -59.00 -61.07 14.75
N GLU A 614 -58.63 -62.18 15.39
CA GLU A 614 -57.64 -62.19 16.48
C GLU A 614 -56.23 -61.85 15.98
N GLU A 615 -55.85 -62.31 14.79
CA GLU A 615 -54.55 -62.00 14.17
C GLU A 615 -54.48 -60.53 13.74
N ARG A 616 -55.54 -59.99 13.12
CA ARG A 616 -55.64 -58.54 12.82
C ARG A 616 -55.59 -57.69 14.08
N ARG A 617 -56.24 -58.11 15.17
CA ARG A 617 -56.18 -57.41 16.45
C ARG A 617 -54.77 -57.38 17.04
N ARG A 618 -54.01 -58.48 16.91
CA ARG A 618 -52.61 -58.55 17.38
C ARG A 618 -51.67 -57.68 16.53
N GLU A 619 -51.84 -57.68 15.21
CA GLU A 619 -51.07 -56.79 14.32
C GLU A 619 -51.41 -55.30 14.56
N GLU A 620 -52.67 -54.98 14.85
CA GLU A 620 -53.10 -53.61 15.19
C GLU A 620 -52.56 -53.18 16.58
N GLU A 621 -52.62 -54.05 17.59
CA GLU A 621 -52.00 -53.78 18.91
C GLU A 621 -50.47 -53.63 18.83
N GLU A 622 -49.80 -54.41 17.98
CA GLU A 622 -48.35 -54.32 17.80
C GLU A 622 -47.95 -53.04 17.04
N ARG A 623 -48.75 -52.63 16.05
CA ARG A 623 -48.57 -51.33 15.39
C ARG A 623 -48.84 -50.15 16.32
N GLU A 624 -49.92 -50.18 17.11
CA GLU A 624 -50.18 -49.14 18.12
C GLU A 624 -49.04 -49.07 19.15
N ARG A 625 -48.51 -50.21 19.62
CA ARG A 625 -47.35 -50.21 20.54
C ARG A 625 -46.08 -49.67 19.89
N GLN A 626 -45.83 -49.96 18.61
CA GLN A 626 -44.68 -49.41 17.90
C GLN A 626 -44.82 -47.91 17.66
N GLU A 627 -46.01 -47.43 17.27
CA GLU A 627 -46.29 -46.01 17.12
C GLU A 627 -46.24 -45.26 18.46
N GLU A 628 -46.73 -45.86 19.55
CA GLU A 628 -46.68 -45.27 20.90
C GLU A 628 -45.25 -45.27 21.47
N GLU A 629 -44.43 -46.29 21.20
CA GLU A 629 -43.01 -46.30 21.56
C GLU A 629 -42.19 -45.29 20.73
N GLU A 630 -42.50 -45.15 19.43
CA GLU A 630 -41.85 -44.16 18.57
C GLU A 630 -42.27 -42.73 18.94
N GLN A 631 -43.54 -42.49 19.25
CA GLN A 631 -44.02 -41.21 19.80
C GLN A 631 -43.38 -40.91 21.15
N ARG A 632 -43.28 -41.89 22.06
CA ARG A 632 -42.55 -41.71 23.33
C ARG A 632 -41.07 -41.38 23.11
N ARG A 633 -40.40 -42.02 22.16
CA ARG A 633 -38.99 -41.71 21.84
C ARG A 633 -38.84 -40.32 21.24
N GLN A 634 -39.77 -39.90 20.37
CA GLN A 634 -39.78 -38.55 19.80
C GLN A 634 -40.07 -37.50 20.88
N GLU A 635 -41.03 -37.74 21.77
CA GLU A 635 -41.32 -36.86 22.92
C GLU A 635 -40.14 -36.80 23.90
N GLU A 636 -39.47 -37.92 24.20
CA GLU A 636 -38.32 -37.95 25.11
C GLU A 636 -37.06 -37.31 24.49
N GLU A 637 -36.86 -37.43 23.17
CA GLU A 637 -35.84 -36.67 22.44
C GLU A 637 -36.17 -35.19 22.34
N GLU A 638 -37.43 -34.82 22.09
CA GLU A 638 -37.88 -33.43 22.05
C GLU A 638 -37.79 -32.80 23.45
N GLU A 639 -38.13 -33.52 24.52
CA GLU A 639 -37.99 -33.05 25.90
C GLU A 639 -36.51 -32.93 26.29
N LYS A 640 -35.64 -33.87 25.88
CA LYS A 640 -34.19 -33.73 26.05
C LYS A 640 -33.62 -32.56 25.24
N ARG A 641 -34.15 -32.31 24.04
CA ARG A 641 -33.72 -31.21 23.17
C ARG A 641 -34.19 -29.88 23.74
N LYS A 642 -35.42 -29.77 24.23
CA LYS A 642 -35.95 -28.62 24.99
C LYS A 642 -35.19 -28.39 26.29
N ARG A 643 -34.85 -29.43 27.05
CA ARG A 643 -34.01 -29.28 28.26
C ARG A 643 -32.58 -28.84 27.93
N LYS A 644 -31.99 -29.32 26.82
CA LYS A 644 -30.67 -28.85 26.36
C LYS A 644 -30.73 -27.43 25.83
N GLU A 645 -31.77 -27.06 25.10
CA GLU A 645 -32.01 -25.69 24.64
C GLU A 645 -32.29 -24.76 25.82
N GLU A 646 -33.08 -25.14 26.83
CA GLU A 646 -33.28 -24.36 28.06
C GLU A 646 -32.00 -24.27 28.91
N GLU A 647 -31.19 -25.33 29.00
CA GLU A 647 -29.91 -25.28 29.72
C GLU A 647 -28.88 -24.43 28.97
N GLU A 648 -28.81 -24.53 27.64
CA GLU A 648 -28.02 -23.62 26.81
C GLU A 648 -28.53 -22.19 26.89
N GLN A 649 -29.84 -21.96 26.85
CA GLN A 649 -30.44 -20.64 26.93
C GLN A 649 -30.22 -20.04 28.32
N ARG A 650 -30.31 -20.82 29.40
CA ARG A 650 -29.91 -20.38 30.75
C ARG A 650 -28.41 -20.14 30.88
N LYS A 651 -27.55 -20.87 30.15
CA LYS A 651 -26.10 -20.61 30.11
C LYS A 651 -25.78 -19.37 29.29
N ARG A 652 -26.45 -19.16 28.16
CA ARG A 652 -26.35 -17.97 27.31
C ARG A 652 -26.89 -16.75 28.05
N GLU A 653 -28.04 -16.84 28.72
CA GLU A 653 -28.57 -15.77 29.57
C GLU A 653 -27.63 -15.48 30.74
N LYS A 654 -27.06 -16.49 31.42
CA LYS A 654 -26.06 -16.23 32.48
C LYS A 654 -24.75 -15.66 31.95
N GLU A 655 -24.31 -16.06 30.77
CA GLU A 655 -23.14 -15.46 30.10
C GLU A 655 -23.45 -14.06 29.60
N GLU A 656 -24.64 -13.78 29.09
CA GLU A 656 -25.09 -12.46 28.67
C GLU A 656 -25.29 -11.55 29.87
N ASP A 657 -25.87 -12.03 30.98
CA ASP A 657 -25.99 -11.26 32.22
C ASP A 657 -24.61 -11.01 32.84
N LYS A 658 -23.67 -11.97 32.71
CA LYS A 658 -22.28 -11.80 33.14
C LYS A 658 -21.53 -10.83 32.22
N LYS A 659 -21.64 -10.96 30.90
CA LYS A 659 -21.06 -10.04 29.91
C LYS A 659 -21.66 -8.65 30.03
N ARG A 660 -22.96 -8.53 30.31
CA ARG A 660 -23.64 -7.26 30.53
C ARG A 660 -23.21 -6.62 31.84
N ARG A 661 -22.98 -7.40 32.91
CA ARG A 661 -22.38 -6.87 34.15
C ARG A 661 -20.90 -6.50 33.98
N GLU A 662 -20.13 -7.29 33.24
CA GLU A 662 -18.74 -6.97 32.89
C GLU A 662 -18.69 -5.73 31.99
N GLN A 663 -19.60 -5.59 31.03
CA GLN A 663 -19.75 -4.39 30.18
C GLN A 663 -20.27 -3.19 30.94
N GLU A 664 -21.22 -3.33 31.89
CA GLU A 664 -21.67 -2.23 32.75
C GLU A 664 -20.58 -1.81 33.75
N GLU A 665 -19.77 -2.76 34.26
CA GLU A 665 -18.63 -2.46 35.13
C GLU A 665 -17.45 -1.87 34.33
N GLU A 666 -17.22 -2.34 33.10
CA GLU A 666 -16.21 -1.81 32.18
C GLU A 666 -16.65 -0.43 31.63
N GLN A 667 -17.93 -0.23 31.31
CA GLN A 667 -18.47 1.09 30.99
C GLN A 667 -18.39 2.03 32.19
N ARG A 668 -18.69 1.58 33.41
CA ARG A 668 -18.47 2.41 34.61
C ARG A 668 -17.00 2.74 34.83
N ARG A 669 -16.08 1.80 34.58
CA ARG A 669 -14.63 2.06 34.65
C ARG A 669 -14.18 3.00 33.55
N GLN A 670 -14.70 2.85 32.33
CA GLN A 670 -14.42 3.74 31.19
C GLN A 670 -15.03 5.12 31.41
N GLU A 671 -16.22 5.24 31.99
CA GLU A 671 -16.85 6.52 32.35
C GLU A 671 -16.10 7.18 33.51
N GLU A 672 -15.68 6.44 34.54
CA GLU A 672 -14.88 6.98 35.66
C GLU A 672 -13.45 7.33 35.22
N GLU A 673 -12.87 6.59 34.26
CA GLU A 673 -11.58 6.86 33.66
C GLU A 673 -11.66 8.00 32.63
N GLU A 674 -12.75 8.11 31.85
CA GLU A 674 -13.05 9.27 31.01
C GLU A 674 -13.32 10.51 31.86
N GLU A 675 -14.01 10.39 32.99
CA GLU A 675 -14.24 11.51 33.91
C GLU A 675 -12.93 11.96 34.54
N LYS A 676 -12.08 11.03 35.00
CA LYS A 676 -10.71 11.35 35.45
C LYS A 676 -9.83 11.92 34.34
N GLN A 677 -9.92 11.39 33.12
CA GLN A 677 -9.19 11.93 31.97
C GLN A 677 -9.72 13.30 31.56
N ARG A 678 -11.02 13.57 31.65
CA ARG A 678 -11.61 14.89 31.42
C ARG A 678 -11.22 15.87 32.52
N GLU A 679 -11.19 15.45 33.78
CA GLU A 679 -10.68 16.27 34.88
C GLU A 679 -9.18 16.54 34.76
N GLU A 680 -8.36 15.54 34.41
CA GLU A 680 -6.93 15.72 34.15
C GLU A 680 -6.67 16.52 32.88
N GLU A 681 -7.48 16.36 31.83
CA GLU A 681 -7.40 17.14 30.59
C GLU A 681 -7.84 18.58 30.83
N GLU A 682 -8.88 18.81 31.64
CA GLU A 682 -9.32 20.13 32.05
C GLU A 682 -8.29 20.80 32.95
N GLN A 683 -7.67 20.08 33.89
CA GLN A 683 -6.54 20.58 34.69
C GLN A 683 -5.32 20.87 33.81
N ARG A 684 -4.95 19.96 32.89
CA ARG A 684 -3.86 20.20 31.92
C ARG A 684 -4.19 21.34 30.97
N ARG A 685 -5.46 21.56 30.63
CA ARG A 685 -5.90 22.67 29.79
C ARG A 685 -5.84 23.97 30.57
N GLN A 686 -6.23 23.99 31.84
CA GLN A 686 -6.06 25.15 32.73
C GLN A 686 -4.58 25.45 32.97
N GLU A 687 -3.74 24.43 33.21
CA GLU A 687 -2.28 24.60 33.33
C GLU A 687 -1.66 25.08 32.03
N LYS A 688 -2.08 24.54 30.87
CA LYS A 688 -1.62 25.01 29.55
C LYS A 688 -2.11 26.42 29.24
N GLU A 689 -3.33 26.78 29.60
CA GLU A 689 -3.86 28.14 29.42
C GLU A 689 -3.17 29.13 30.38
N GLU A 690 -2.85 28.71 31.61
CA GLU A 690 -2.06 29.52 32.56
C GLU A 690 -0.60 29.64 32.11
N GLU A 691 0.01 28.56 31.62
CA GLU A 691 1.36 28.55 31.07
C GLU A 691 1.41 29.36 29.77
N GLN A 692 0.39 29.26 28.92
CA GLN A 692 0.26 30.06 27.71
C GLN A 692 0.05 31.54 28.07
N ARG A 693 -0.78 31.88 29.05
CA ARG A 693 -0.89 33.25 29.56
C ARG A 693 0.42 33.77 30.12
N LYS A 694 1.16 32.95 30.88
CA LYS A 694 2.50 33.32 31.38
C LYS A 694 3.50 33.50 30.25
N ARG A 695 3.48 32.64 29.22
CA ARG A 695 4.32 32.75 28.02
C ARG A 695 3.94 33.99 27.20
N GLU A 696 2.65 34.28 27.02
CA GLU A 696 2.17 35.48 26.34
C GLU A 696 2.52 36.75 27.12
N GLU A 697 2.43 36.73 28.45
CA GLU A 697 2.81 37.85 29.32
C GLU A 697 4.34 38.03 29.37
N GLU A 698 5.11 36.93 29.36
CA GLU A 698 6.57 36.94 29.26
C GLU A 698 7.05 37.37 27.86
N GLU A 699 6.36 36.96 26.80
CA GLU A 699 6.63 37.37 25.42
C GLU A 699 6.24 38.83 25.20
N GLN A 700 5.14 39.31 25.80
CA GLN A 700 4.82 40.74 25.86
C GLN A 700 5.88 41.53 26.62
N ARG A 701 6.35 41.04 27.78
CA ARG A 701 7.45 41.68 28.50
C ARG A 701 8.74 41.69 27.71
N ARG A 702 9.09 40.59 27.02
CA ARG A 702 10.26 40.52 26.13
C ARG A 702 10.12 41.46 24.93
N HIS A 703 8.91 41.58 24.36
CA HIS A 703 8.65 42.53 23.28
C HIS A 703 8.73 43.97 23.76
N GLU A 704 8.20 44.29 24.96
CA GLU A 704 8.33 45.60 25.59
C GLU A 704 9.80 45.93 25.95
N GLU A 705 10.55 44.96 26.48
CA GLU A 705 11.98 45.09 26.77
C GLU A 705 12.81 45.25 25.49
N GLU A 706 12.55 44.46 24.43
CA GLU A 706 13.18 44.65 23.12
C GLU A 706 12.79 45.98 22.48
N GLU A 707 11.56 46.47 22.66
CA GLU A 707 11.13 47.76 22.14
C GLU A 707 11.79 48.91 22.90
N GLU A 708 11.91 48.82 24.22
CA GLU A 708 12.70 49.72 25.07
C GLU A 708 14.19 49.69 24.69
N GLU A 709 14.76 48.50 24.46
CA GLU A 709 16.16 48.33 24.06
C GLU A 709 16.40 48.93 22.67
N ARG A 710 15.51 48.66 21.70
CA ARG A 710 15.54 49.30 20.38
C ARG A 710 15.36 50.81 20.45
N LYS A 711 14.55 51.33 21.38
CA LYS A 711 14.42 52.78 21.63
C LYS A 711 15.74 53.35 22.17
N ARG A 712 16.36 52.68 23.14
CA ARG A 712 17.66 53.07 23.72
C ARG A 712 18.81 52.96 22.70
N GLU A 713 18.80 51.94 21.84
CA GLU A 713 19.77 51.81 20.75
C GLU A 713 19.59 52.90 19.71
N LYS A 714 18.36 53.17 19.27
CA LYS A 714 18.07 54.30 18.37
C LYS A 714 18.40 55.65 18.99
N GLU A 715 18.22 55.82 20.30
CA GLU A 715 18.62 57.02 21.02
C GLU A 715 20.13 57.17 21.08
N LYS A 716 20.87 56.11 21.44
CA LYS A 716 22.34 56.07 21.38
C LYS A 716 22.87 56.30 19.97
N GLU A 717 22.21 55.76 18.95
CA GLU A 717 22.57 55.96 17.54
C GLU A 717 22.35 57.42 17.13
N ARG A 718 21.24 58.04 17.56
CA ARG A 718 20.99 59.47 17.37
C ARG A 718 21.99 60.35 18.11
N GLU A 719 22.33 60.01 19.35
CA GLU A 719 23.35 60.72 20.12
C GLU A 719 24.73 60.59 19.46
N HIS A 720 25.07 59.40 18.96
CA HIS A 720 26.32 59.18 18.25
C HIS A 720 26.37 59.87 16.88
N GLU A 721 25.25 59.92 16.14
CA GLU A 721 25.11 60.72 14.93
C GLU A 721 25.18 62.22 15.22
N GLU A 722 24.55 62.69 16.28
CA GLU A 722 24.59 64.11 16.69
C GLU A 722 25.99 64.51 17.16
N GLU A 723 26.69 63.64 17.90
CA GLU A 723 28.08 63.84 18.30
C GLU A 723 29.01 63.85 17.07
N LYS A 724 28.84 62.92 16.13
CA LYS A 724 29.55 62.94 14.84
C LYS A 724 29.25 64.21 14.05
N ARG A 725 28.01 64.71 14.08
CA ARG A 725 27.64 65.97 13.42
C ARG A 725 28.32 67.15 14.07
N ARG A 726 28.33 67.24 15.41
CA ARG A 726 29.05 68.28 16.18
C ARG A 726 30.56 68.23 15.93
N GLN A 727 31.16 67.05 15.87
CA GLN A 727 32.58 66.89 15.55
C GLN A 727 32.88 67.36 14.11
N ARG A 728 32.01 67.06 13.13
CA ARG A 728 32.15 67.57 11.76
C ARG A 728 31.99 69.08 11.68
N GLU A 729 31.01 69.64 12.39
CA GLU A 729 30.79 71.09 12.48
C GLU A 729 31.98 71.80 13.15
N GLU A 730 32.55 71.25 14.24
CA GLU A 730 33.76 71.77 14.87
C GLU A 730 35.00 71.65 13.96
N GLU A 731 35.16 70.53 13.26
CA GLU A 731 36.27 70.35 12.32
C GLU A 731 36.14 71.31 11.14
N GLU A 732 34.93 71.55 10.64
CA GLU A 732 34.66 72.52 9.59
C GLU A 732 34.95 73.95 10.06
N GLN A 733 34.53 74.32 11.28
CA GLN A 733 34.86 75.60 11.89
C GLN A 733 36.37 75.78 12.08
N ARG A 734 37.08 74.75 12.56
CA ARG A 734 38.55 74.79 12.68
C ARG A 734 39.22 74.96 11.31
N ARG A 735 38.74 74.27 10.27
CA ARG A 735 39.24 74.42 8.90
C ARG A 735 38.94 75.82 8.34
N GLU A 736 37.79 76.42 8.65
CA GLU A 736 37.49 77.80 8.27
C GLU A 736 38.35 78.82 9.01
N GLU A 737 38.57 78.63 10.32
CA GLU A 737 39.42 79.48 11.13
C GLU A 737 40.90 79.37 10.68
N GLU A 738 41.37 78.17 10.38
CA GLU A 738 42.70 77.93 9.82
C GLU A 738 42.86 78.58 8.43
N LYS A 739 41.86 78.44 7.54
CA LYS A 739 41.85 79.17 6.25
C LYS A 739 41.86 80.68 6.45
N LYS A 740 41.17 81.20 7.47
CA LYS A 740 41.18 82.63 7.80
C LYS A 740 42.55 83.07 8.31
N ARG A 741 43.19 82.31 9.20
CA ARG A 741 44.57 82.54 9.66
C ARG A 741 45.56 82.50 8.51
N GLN A 742 45.48 81.50 7.62
CA GLN A 742 46.34 81.43 6.43
C GLN A 742 46.14 82.63 5.51
N ARG A 743 44.90 83.10 5.30
CA ARG A 743 44.61 84.33 4.54
C ARG A 743 45.16 85.59 5.21
N GLU A 744 45.14 85.66 6.54
CA GLU A 744 45.71 86.78 7.31
C GLU A 744 47.24 86.75 7.26
N GLU A 745 47.86 85.59 7.46
CA GLU A 745 49.31 85.39 7.29
C GLU A 745 49.77 85.69 5.86
N GLU A 746 49.02 85.27 4.84
CA GLU A 746 49.34 85.57 3.44
C GLU A 746 49.21 87.08 3.16
N LYS A 747 48.19 87.75 3.71
CA LYS A 747 48.08 89.22 3.63
C LYS A 747 49.25 89.91 4.33
N GLN A 748 49.69 89.39 5.46
CA GLN A 748 50.82 89.94 6.22
C GLN A 748 52.13 89.74 5.48
N ARG A 749 52.39 88.54 4.95
CA ARG A 749 53.53 88.26 4.07
C ARG A 749 53.54 89.15 2.83
N LYS A 750 52.39 89.35 2.17
CA LYS A 750 52.29 90.28 1.03
C LYS A 750 52.53 91.74 1.43
N LYS A 751 52.18 92.13 2.65
CA LYS A 751 52.45 93.47 3.17
C LYS A 751 53.95 93.65 3.47
N GLU A 752 54.55 92.68 4.15
CA GLU A 752 56.00 92.64 4.43
C GLU A 752 56.82 92.58 3.14
N GLU A 753 56.41 91.79 2.16
CA GLU A 753 57.06 91.72 0.84
C GLU A 753 56.95 93.06 0.09
N LYS A 754 55.78 93.71 0.11
CA LYS A 754 55.63 95.07 -0.46
C LYS A 754 56.47 96.10 0.27
N GLU A 755 56.62 95.99 1.58
CA GLU A 755 57.46 96.89 2.38
C GLU A 755 58.93 96.66 2.07
N ARG A 756 59.37 95.40 1.98
CA ARG A 756 60.72 95.02 1.56
C ARG A 756 61.02 95.49 0.13
N GLN A 757 60.10 95.33 -0.81
CA GLN A 757 60.24 95.86 -2.18
C GLN A 757 60.35 97.39 -2.19
N ARG A 758 59.60 98.10 -1.34
CA ARG A 758 59.74 99.56 -1.18
C ARG A 758 61.07 99.96 -0.56
N GLU A 759 61.59 99.19 0.37
CA GLU A 759 62.92 99.42 0.94
C GLU A 759 64.03 99.12 -0.07
N GLU A 760 63.95 98.00 -0.79
CA GLU A 760 64.87 97.66 -1.90
C GLU A 760 64.81 98.72 -3.01
N GLU A 761 63.62 99.23 -3.36
CA GLU A 761 63.48 100.33 -4.34
C GLU A 761 64.07 101.65 -3.80
N LYS A 762 63.86 101.98 -2.52
CA LYS A 762 64.49 103.15 -1.89
C LYS A 762 66.01 103.01 -1.85
N GLN A 763 66.52 101.83 -1.55
CA GLN A 763 67.95 101.55 -1.50
C GLN A 763 68.55 101.64 -2.90
N ARG A 764 67.91 101.05 -3.90
CA ARG A 764 68.31 101.19 -5.30
C ARG A 764 68.28 102.64 -5.79
N LYS A 765 67.28 103.44 -5.40
CA LYS A 765 67.26 104.88 -5.70
C LYS A 765 68.39 105.65 -5.02
N ARG A 766 68.75 105.29 -3.79
CA ARG A 766 69.91 105.87 -3.10
C ARG A 766 71.21 105.49 -3.78
N GLU A 767 71.36 104.23 -4.19
CA GLU A 767 72.52 103.75 -4.95
C GLU A 767 72.61 104.41 -6.33
N GLU A 768 71.48 104.57 -7.04
CA GLU A 768 71.42 105.32 -8.31
C GLU A 768 71.72 106.82 -8.12
N GLU A 769 71.25 107.45 -7.03
CA GLU A 769 71.58 108.85 -6.71
C GLU A 769 73.06 109.01 -6.31
N GLU A 770 73.61 108.10 -5.53
CA GLU A 770 75.03 108.09 -5.16
C GLU A 770 75.93 107.86 -6.38
N GLN A 771 75.52 106.97 -7.30
CA GLN A 771 76.22 106.77 -8.56
C GLN A 771 76.16 108.03 -9.45
N ARG A 772 75.00 108.71 -9.53
CA ARG A 772 74.90 110.00 -10.24
C ARG A 772 75.79 111.07 -9.62
N ARG A 773 75.88 111.15 -8.29
CA ARG A 773 76.80 112.10 -7.62
C ARG A 773 78.26 111.79 -7.94
N ARG A 774 78.65 110.52 -7.98
CA ARG A 774 80.01 110.12 -8.38
C ARG A 774 80.31 110.42 -9.86
N GLU A 775 79.31 110.32 -10.74
CA GLU A 775 79.42 110.71 -12.15
C GLU A 775 79.47 112.25 -12.32
N GLU A 776 78.73 113.01 -11.52
CA GLU A 776 78.80 114.49 -11.48
C GLU A 776 80.13 114.99 -10.88
N GLU A 777 80.59 114.42 -9.76
CA GLU A 777 81.89 114.72 -9.16
C GLU A 777 83.06 114.36 -10.10
N GLY A 778 82.96 113.23 -10.82
CA GLY A 778 83.92 112.86 -11.86
C GLY A 778 83.92 113.80 -13.07
N GLY A 779 82.76 114.36 -13.43
CA GLY A 779 82.62 115.35 -14.50
C GLY A 779 83.13 116.75 -14.12
N GLU A 780 83.05 117.13 -12.85
CA GLU A 780 83.61 118.40 -12.35
C GLU A 780 85.14 118.36 -12.27
N GLU A 781 85.75 117.24 -11.86
CA GLU A 781 87.22 117.06 -11.92
C GLU A 781 87.77 117.09 -13.36
N GLU A 782 87.03 116.54 -14.33
CA GLU A 782 87.41 116.54 -15.76
C GLU A 782 87.28 117.94 -16.40
N GLN A 783 86.27 118.74 -16.00
CA GLN A 783 86.14 120.13 -16.44
C GLN A 783 87.19 121.07 -15.81
N GLU A 784 87.58 120.84 -14.55
CA GLU A 784 88.61 121.64 -13.89
C GLU A 784 89.99 121.40 -14.51
N THR A 785 90.29 120.14 -14.91
CA THR A 785 91.52 119.81 -15.66
C THR A 785 91.53 120.39 -17.08
N GLU A 786 90.41 120.38 -17.81
CA GLU A 786 90.33 121.03 -19.14
C GLU A 786 90.48 122.56 -19.05
N GLN A 787 89.91 123.21 -18.02
CA GLN A 787 90.05 124.66 -17.83
C GLN A 787 91.46 125.07 -17.40
N GLU A 788 92.16 124.23 -16.63
CA GLU A 788 93.56 124.45 -16.27
C GLU A 788 94.49 124.31 -17.49
N ILE A 789 94.23 123.32 -18.37
CA ILE A 789 94.93 123.18 -19.65
C ILE A 789 94.67 124.39 -20.55
N ALA A 790 93.42 124.85 -20.69
CA ALA A 790 93.08 126.02 -21.51
C ALA A 790 93.70 127.34 -20.98
N ARG A 791 93.79 127.52 -19.66
CA ARG A 791 94.49 128.68 -19.06
C ARG A 791 95.99 128.66 -19.36
N ARG A 792 96.61 127.48 -19.30
CA ARG A 792 98.03 127.31 -19.65
C ARG A 792 98.29 127.68 -21.12
N GLU A 793 97.42 127.21 -22.03
CA GLU A 793 97.54 127.56 -23.46
C GLU A 793 97.28 129.04 -23.74
N GLU A 794 96.38 129.70 -22.98
CA GLU A 794 96.13 131.14 -23.12
C GLU A 794 97.27 131.99 -22.53
N GLU A 795 97.88 131.57 -21.41
CA GLU A 795 99.08 132.22 -20.87
C GLU A 795 100.27 132.08 -21.82
N GLU A 796 100.52 130.90 -22.38
CA GLU A 796 101.55 130.69 -23.40
C GLU A 796 101.31 131.53 -24.65
N ARG A 797 100.06 131.66 -25.10
CA ARG A 797 99.68 132.53 -26.22
C ARG A 797 99.92 134.01 -25.91
N ARG A 798 99.59 134.47 -24.70
CA ARG A 798 99.82 135.86 -24.25
C ARG A 798 101.31 136.15 -24.07
N GLU A 799 102.11 135.19 -23.62
CA GLU A 799 103.57 135.32 -23.60
C GLU A 799 104.17 135.40 -25.01
N TRP A 800 103.66 134.57 -25.93
CA TRP A 800 104.04 134.61 -27.34
C TRP A 800 103.65 135.94 -27.99
N GLU A 801 102.45 136.48 -27.72
CA GLU A 801 102.04 137.80 -28.21
C GLU A 801 102.87 138.94 -27.61
N ARG A 802 103.22 138.89 -26.32
CA ARG A 802 104.15 139.89 -25.73
C ARG A 802 105.56 139.80 -26.33
N GLN A 803 106.02 138.61 -26.70
CA GLN A 803 107.28 138.45 -27.43
C GLN A 803 107.18 138.99 -28.86
N ALA A 804 106.08 138.68 -29.56
CA ALA A 804 105.81 139.18 -30.91
C ALA A 804 105.64 140.71 -30.94
N GLU A 805 105.04 141.32 -29.91
CA GLU A 805 104.87 142.78 -29.80
C GLU A 805 106.18 143.50 -29.44
N LYS A 806 107.04 142.88 -28.61
CA LYS A 806 108.41 143.37 -28.35
C LYS A 806 109.30 143.31 -29.59
N GLU A 807 109.16 142.26 -30.41
CA GLU A 807 109.89 142.13 -31.67
C GLU A 807 109.33 143.05 -32.77
N ALA A 808 108.00 143.20 -32.87
CA ALA A 808 107.37 144.18 -33.76
C ALA A 808 107.72 145.62 -33.40
N ARG A 809 107.93 145.93 -32.10
CA ARG A 809 108.46 147.22 -31.63
C ARG A 809 109.94 147.43 -32.00
N LYS A 810 110.76 146.37 -32.04
CA LYS A 810 112.13 146.43 -32.60
C LYS A 810 112.15 146.52 -34.13
N LYS A 811 111.17 145.95 -34.82
CA LYS A 811 111.06 146.00 -36.29
C LYS A 811 110.52 147.35 -36.80
N ARG A 812 109.66 148.03 -36.04
CA ARG A 812 109.17 149.40 -36.36
C ARG A 812 110.19 150.52 -36.11
N GLU A 813 111.32 150.23 -35.45
CA GLU A 813 112.47 151.14 -35.38
C GLU A 813 113.55 150.85 -36.43
N ARG A 814 113.40 149.82 -37.28
CA ARG A 814 114.40 149.53 -38.32
C ARG A 814 113.92 149.35 -39.74
N GLU A 815 112.71 148.86 -40.03
CA GLU A 815 112.34 148.62 -41.43
C GLU A 815 110.84 148.90 -41.65
N GLY A 816 110.43 149.82 -42.53
CA GLY A 816 111.23 150.37 -43.61
C GLY A 816 111.69 149.27 -44.57
N SER A 817 110.77 148.42 -45.05
CA SER A 817 110.60 147.91 -46.45
C SER A 817 110.04 146.46 -46.54
N ASP A 818 109.02 146.29 -47.41
CA ASP A 818 108.44 145.09 -48.11
C ASP A 818 107.88 143.88 -47.33
N GLY A 819 106.88 143.08 -47.77
CA GLY A 819 105.99 142.93 -48.96
C GLY A 819 105.25 141.56 -48.83
N SER A 820 103.90 141.47 -48.87
CA SER A 820 102.98 141.09 -49.98
C SER A 820 102.56 139.59 -50.14
N GLY A 821 101.22 139.36 -50.23
CA GLY A 821 100.49 138.32 -51.03
C GLY A 821 100.39 136.90 -50.44
N GLY A 822 99.33 136.08 -50.61
CA GLY A 822 98.07 136.13 -51.35
C GLY A 822 97.45 134.71 -51.48
N GLU A 823 96.11 134.63 -51.52
CA GLU A 823 95.18 133.61 -52.10
C GLU A 823 95.30 132.06 -51.88
N GLY A 824 94.17 131.45 -51.47
CA GLY A 824 93.33 130.62 -52.38
C GLY A 824 93.54 129.09 -52.54
N ARG A 825 92.53 128.31 -52.06
CA ARG A 825 92.03 126.98 -52.52
C ARG A 825 92.91 125.71 -52.41
N ARG A 826 92.16 124.59 -52.26
CA ARG A 826 92.32 123.20 -52.77
C ARG A 826 92.80 122.09 -51.78
N ILE A 827 92.13 120.93 -51.91
CA ILE A 827 92.70 119.57 -52.15
C ILE A 827 92.89 118.55 -50.97
N LEU A 828 92.33 117.33 -51.20
CA LEU A 828 92.85 115.96 -50.99
C LEU A 828 92.91 115.22 -49.61
N LYS A 829 92.39 113.97 -49.68
CA LYS A 829 93.02 112.65 -49.41
C LYS A 829 93.46 112.23 -47.99
N ARG A 830 93.11 110.94 -47.75
CA ARG A 830 93.97 109.80 -47.32
C ARG A 830 94.26 109.58 -45.82
N THR A 831 93.99 108.34 -45.40
CA THR A 831 94.92 107.34 -44.80
C THR A 831 95.05 107.48 -43.27
N THR A 832 95.32 106.47 -42.43
CA THR A 832 95.94 105.13 -42.54
C THR A 832 95.89 104.52 -41.12
N LYS A 833 95.83 103.17 -40.99
CA LYS A 833 96.65 102.29 -40.09
C LYS A 833 96.68 102.58 -38.55
N VAL A 834 96.98 101.69 -37.60
CA VAL A 834 97.43 100.29 -37.45
C VAL A 834 97.51 100.04 -35.92
N SER A 835 97.19 98.81 -35.49
CA SER A 835 97.66 98.07 -34.29
C SER A 835 97.60 98.76 -32.90
N ASP A 836 97.65 98.11 -31.72
CA ASP A 836 98.19 96.84 -31.23
C ASP A 836 97.62 96.54 -29.82
N VAL A 837 97.57 95.25 -29.45
CA VAL A 837 97.99 94.65 -28.14
C VAL A 837 97.27 95.00 -26.81
N ARG A 838 96.49 94.00 -26.33
CA ARG A 838 96.65 93.24 -25.04
C ARG A 838 96.61 93.99 -23.68
N TRP A 839 95.47 94.00 -23.00
CA TRP A 839 95.04 93.04 -21.95
C TRP A 839 93.54 93.21 -21.70
#